data_AF-A0A7H0VFN3-F1
#
_entry.id   AF-A0A7H0VFN3-F1
#
_cell.length_a   1.000
_cell.length_b   1.000
_cell.length_c   1.000
_cell.angle_alpha   90.00
_cell.angle_beta   90.00
_cell.angle_gamma   90.00
#
_symmetry.space_group_name_H-M   'P 1'
#
loop_
_entity.id
_entity.type
_entity.pdbx_description
1 polymer ?
#
loop_
_entity_poly.entity_id
_entity_poly.type
_entity_poly.pdbx_seq_one_letter_code
_entity_poly.pdbx_strand_id
1 'polypeptide(L)'
;MKTHTFQLRLKKPSLFSPFLFSVLLLGFSYSLKSQDYHDCGTHLPASTTLAKTSAAGAGCSALSMDYVNYYSKKENHIPNANTALKTVHVNVVIWQDDNGQKNFQNTPTTYQRFLSIMDLVNNVWYSFNPGPSDPITGVNDLNIKKLAVEFHEIYFMQNSAINASMSSANMNNLLFQAHPEAADFLNIHITSGHPSKWWGYMTTYGTGLPMIVTTDDPQNQGYGCVPINGNSACPVSIAEHPAGSNNYYRDWSLAAHLAHEIGHCFGLDHTYDSSTLNPADPYFLSDVFIHNPPYAPGSAYAFQCDSVIHSSSGQNPNAALHDGCTNNFMNGHEGNYMSPLQLGICHLATNIGKNPLNSRIGPFMSGYSTTPMTIAHSESWDFEHWIYSDIVVETGATLEIKCTVYMQPEGKIIVKPGARLLINGGTITKAGNCAYPQENDPYATYIGRYWQGVYLHGNDRVSQTVVNQPVLEMINGGTIEYARDGVTNSGVDSKGDWISGTTGGIIIAKNSHFYNNRRDVQLLSYHSYYKGVELAYQATFENTDFIRDDAYQMISLTANVSIWDVVGVSFRGCRFDTDVDYYDLNQGTQAIYSLGGSFKVDGLYSKFADPHGGIYSEFSGYEHAIEAWNYLLSPYHRVTVQYSHFENNDGGIFLAAINNAKIIENYFDIPRTYNLQFINYGLYFDASSAFDCYNNQFVGTVGSAPAIGALFTNCGEANNLAYRNRADNLSVGFEAYGWNRSSTNNDGLDFRCNDFGYGAGNYMDIYVSGTSTSGNQGISEHQGSYAGSVNNLANNLFTLGSSDYINTARHHFYNYGGGDPRYNPNNSSGITESYYSFNVNYNSACPDLTAGSGGGTDPGEDPSGSKGKMAQAQSELNYYDALLAQYQLGADEEQLEALLAATELRDAALRTLISHYAAQSEEEGTTQLKSFLKSRSELYPKLYLLGLLKAEGNSAEWALLMNAEPAADWSADEVQYWNEIRWIEKAAAQYYASESTARDQQFLVELKRNYADKLPVTQRMIDGWEKFLSGSTAYVEPTFLPDGMGSNGRANDNSLLAENLVSLYPNPARESLQLEWNFEKAKWTENLQVEVFGLNGQLIQSLELDYTANRYELNCESWPAGHYKIRVSGPTQSTLSFVKLD
;
A
#
# COMPACT_ATOMS: atom_id res chain seq x y z
N MET A 1 23.47 -36.29 19.19
CA MET A 1 24.92 -36.58 19.15
C MET A 1 25.50 -35.96 17.88
N LYS A 2 26.00 -34.72 17.98
CA LYS A 2 27.01 -34.04 17.13
C LYS A 2 27.09 -32.61 17.66
N THR A 3 28.16 -32.35 18.39
CA THR A 3 28.53 -31.10 19.06
C THR A 3 29.21 -30.15 18.08
N HIS A 4 28.81 -28.88 18.04
CA HIS A 4 29.66 -27.80 17.54
C HIS A 4 29.77 -26.67 18.57
N THR A 5 31.03 -26.43 18.95
CA THR A 5 31.52 -25.56 19.99
C THR A 5 31.86 -24.20 19.37
N PHE A 6 31.24 -23.11 19.83
CA PHE A 6 31.66 -21.75 19.47
C PHE A 6 32.73 -21.23 20.44
N GLN A 7 33.89 -20.85 19.90
CA GLN A 7 35.02 -20.24 20.61
C GLN A 7 34.90 -18.71 20.57
N LEU A 8 34.74 -18.09 21.74
CA LEU A 8 34.80 -16.65 21.96
C LEU A 8 36.27 -16.16 21.95
N ARG A 9 36.62 -15.23 21.06
CA ARG A 9 37.86 -14.43 21.13
C ARG A 9 37.56 -13.06 21.71
N LEU A 10 37.91 -12.89 22.99
CA LEU A 10 38.02 -11.59 23.66
C LEU A 10 39.31 -10.87 23.25
N LYS A 11 39.22 -9.60 22.86
CA LYS A 11 40.35 -8.66 22.84
C LYS A 11 40.15 -7.61 23.94
N LYS A 12 41.08 -7.59 24.90
CA LYS A 12 41.27 -6.51 25.89
C LYS A 12 42.09 -5.37 25.27
N PRO A 13 42.03 -4.17 25.88
CA PRO A 13 43.24 -3.39 26.12
C PRO A 13 43.51 -3.18 27.62
N SER A 14 44.80 -3.15 27.95
CA SER A 14 45.47 -2.97 29.24
C SER A 14 45.54 -1.48 29.68
N LEU A 15 45.12 -1.13 30.90
CA LEU A 15 45.94 -0.82 32.11
C LEU A 15 47.00 0.30 32.00
N PHE A 16 46.80 1.42 32.74
CA PHE A 16 47.74 1.98 33.74
C PHE A 16 47.00 2.97 34.68
N SER A 17 47.51 3.12 35.91
CA SER A 17 46.86 3.52 37.18
C SER A 17 47.53 4.79 37.79
N PRO A 18 47.35 5.21 39.07
CA PRO A 18 46.23 5.90 39.75
C PRO A 18 46.66 7.25 40.42
N PHE A 19 45.77 8.03 41.07
CA PHE A 19 45.99 8.63 42.41
C PHE A 19 44.74 9.34 43.02
N LEU A 20 44.29 8.77 44.15
CA LEU A 20 43.63 9.22 45.40
C LEU A 20 42.81 10.54 45.62
N PHE A 21 41.68 10.34 46.34
CA PHE A 21 41.03 11.09 47.47
C PHE A 21 40.36 12.47 47.18
N SER A 22 39.17 12.89 47.69
CA SER A 22 38.19 12.45 48.73
C SER A 22 36.84 13.16 48.43
N VAL A 23 35.67 12.50 48.50
CA VAL A 23 34.66 12.55 49.60
C VAL A 23 33.69 13.78 49.66
N LEU A 24 32.38 13.44 49.60
CA LEU A 24 31.17 14.04 50.21
C LEU A 24 30.22 15.00 49.42
N LEU A 25 29.13 14.37 48.95
CA LEU A 25 27.68 14.71 49.01
C LEU A 25 27.02 15.92 48.29
N LEU A 26 25.98 15.53 47.55
CA LEU A 26 24.65 16.14 47.30
C LEU A 26 24.49 17.15 46.15
N GLY A 27 23.70 16.73 45.15
CA GLY A 27 23.05 17.60 44.17
C GLY A 27 22.81 16.89 42.84
N PHE A 28 21.61 16.36 42.64
CA PHE A 28 21.15 15.76 41.38
C PHE A 28 21.17 16.78 40.23
N SER A 29 22.00 16.48 39.22
CA SER A 29 21.76 16.42 37.77
C SER A 29 20.98 17.54 37.06
N TYR A 30 21.69 18.30 36.22
CA TYR A 30 21.19 18.74 34.91
C TYR A 30 22.17 18.31 33.80
N SER A 31 21.61 17.55 32.85
CA SER A 31 21.86 17.51 31.41
C SER A 31 23.28 17.73 30.87
N LEU A 32 23.87 16.66 30.33
CA LEU A 32 24.55 16.69 29.04
C LEU A 32 24.23 15.39 28.28
N LYS A 33 23.76 15.60 27.04
CA LYS A 33 23.34 14.61 26.05
C LYS A 33 24.47 13.67 25.65
N SER A 34 24.15 12.40 25.49
CA SER A 34 24.99 11.38 24.85
C SER A 34 24.09 10.36 24.15
N GLN A 35 23.94 10.55 22.84
CA GLN A 35 23.78 9.56 21.76
C GLN A 35 22.81 8.40 22.01
N ASP A 36 21.62 8.55 21.39
CA ASP A 36 20.60 7.55 21.23
C ASP A 36 21.13 6.31 20.50
N TYR A 37 20.86 5.15 21.09
CA TYR A 37 21.06 3.83 20.52
C TYR A 37 19.67 3.26 20.26
N HIS A 38 19.39 2.95 18.99
CA HIS A 38 18.18 2.36 18.41
C HIS A 38 17.30 1.55 19.38
N ASP A 39 16.05 2.00 19.53
CA ASP A 39 14.96 1.26 20.17
C ASP A 39 14.01 0.81 19.05
N CYS A 40 13.95 -0.50 18.81
CA CYS A 40 13.03 -1.09 17.84
C CYS A 40 11.65 -1.26 18.49
N GLY A 41 10.66 -0.51 17.97
CA GLY A 41 9.22 -0.79 17.95
C GLY A 41 8.63 -1.61 19.09
N THR A 42 8.31 -0.95 20.21
CA THR A 42 7.35 -1.45 21.21
C THR A 42 6.13 -0.52 21.28
N HIS A 43 5.23 -0.61 20.31
CA HIS A 43 3.96 0.12 20.37
C HIS A 43 2.76 -0.73 19.95
N LEU A 44 2.30 -1.57 20.90
CA LEU A 44 0.88 -1.64 21.24
C LEU A 44 0.74 -1.16 22.70
N PRO A 45 -0.14 -0.21 23.00
CA PRO A 45 -0.04 0.59 24.21
C PRO A 45 -0.49 -0.18 25.45
N ALA A 46 0.47 -0.75 26.18
CA ALA A 46 0.35 -0.98 27.60
C ALA A 46 0.94 0.22 28.36
N SER A 47 0.09 1.22 28.60
CA SER A 47 0.28 2.37 29.50
C SER A 47 1.69 3.01 29.56
N THR A 48 2.00 3.89 28.62
CA THR A 48 2.78 5.09 28.91
C THR A 48 2.14 6.29 28.22
N THR A 49 1.94 7.33 29.01
CA THR A 49 1.41 8.64 28.65
C THR A 49 2.30 9.33 27.61
N LEU A 50 2.00 9.13 26.32
CA LEU A 50 1.91 10.24 25.38
C LEU A 50 0.44 10.63 25.33
N ALA A 51 0.15 11.87 25.69
CA ALA A 51 -1.17 12.45 25.53
C ALA A 51 -1.48 12.68 24.03
N LYS A 52 -1.54 11.63 23.21
CA LYS A 52 -2.77 11.43 22.45
C LYS A 52 -3.69 10.80 23.47
N THR A 53 -4.43 11.64 24.19
CA THR A 53 -5.73 11.18 24.66
C THR A 53 -6.33 10.40 23.49
N SER A 54 -6.61 9.11 23.67
CA SER A 54 -7.92 8.66 23.28
C SER A 54 -8.86 9.62 24.02
N ALA A 55 -9.07 10.79 23.43
CA ALA A 55 -10.32 11.44 23.61
C ALA A 55 -11.26 10.30 23.24
N ALA A 56 -12.13 9.90 24.15
CA ALA A 56 -13.48 9.68 23.69
C ALA A 56 -13.74 10.89 22.76
N GLY A 57 -13.53 10.69 21.46
CA GLY A 57 -13.74 11.73 20.47
C GLY A 57 -15.13 12.25 20.76
N ALA A 58 -15.36 13.55 20.57
CA ALA A 58 -16.63 14.17 20.96
C ALA A 58 -17.90 13.46 20.40
N GLY A 59 -17.77 12.44 19.55
CA GLY A 59 -18.83 11.57 19.03
C GLY A 59 -18.78 10.05 19.35
N CYS A 60 -17.99 9.52 20.29
CA CYS A 60 -18.06 8.10 20.71
C CYS A 60 -18.95 7.90 21.96
N SER A 61 -20.24 8.26 21.89
CA SER A 61 -21.15 8.19 23.05
C SER A 61 -21.91 6.88 23.21
N ALA A 62 -22.10 6.11 22.14
CA ALA A 62 -23.01 4.95 22.10
C ALA A 62 -24.43 5.29 22.61
N LEU A 63 -24.95 6.44 22.19
CA LEU A 63 -26.26 6.98 22.55
C LEU A 63 -27.14 7.28 21.32
N SER A 64 -26.64 7.09 20.10
CA SER A 64 -27.44 7.20 18.88
C SER A 64 -28.67 6.28 18.95
N MET A 65 -29.76 6.71 18.30
CA MET A 65 -30.99 5.92 18.27
C MET A 65 -30.76 4.58 17.55
N ASP A 66 -29.91 4.58 16.52
CA ASP A 66 -29.52 3.38 15.77
C ASP A 66 -28.78 2.39 16.68
N TYR A 67 -27.87 2.89 17.53
CA TYR A 67 -27.23 2.05 18.55
C TYR A 67 -28.23 1.47 19.55
N VAL A 68 -29.03 2.33 20.18
CA VAL A 68 -29.93 1.95 21.28
C VAL A 68 -31.02 0.97 20.80
N ASN A 69 -31.54 1.16 19.59
CA ASN A 69 -32.66 0.36 19.08
C ASN A 69 -32.21 -0.89 18.32
N TYR A 70 -31.08 -0.83 17.63
CA TYR A 70 -30.65 -1.92 16.76
C TYR A 70 -29.33 -2.55 17.24
N TYR A 71 -28.24 -1.79 17.21
CA TYR A 71 -26.90 -2.37 17.35
C TYR A 71 -26.57 -2.88 18.76
N SER A 72 -27.22 -2.35 19.81
CA SER A 72 -27.06 -2.82 21.19
C SER A 72 -27.84 -4.11 21.52
N LYS A 73 -28.71 -4.59 20.63
CA LYS A 73 -29.60 -5.72 20.88
C LYS A 73 -28.98 -7.03 20.41
N LYS A 74 -28.64 -7.92 21.35
CA LYS A 74 -28.10 -9.27 21.06
C LYS A 74 -28.94 -10.06 20.04
N GLU A 75 -30.26 -9.82 20.03
CA GLU A 75 -31.23 -10.42 19.13
C GLU A 75 -30.94 -10.10 17.66
N ASN A 76 -30.38 -8.92 17.36
CA ASN A 76 -30.05 -8.49 16.00
C ASN A 76 -28.71 -9.02 15.50
N HIS A 77 -27.95 -9.70 16.36
CA HIS A 77 -26.64 -10.28 16.05
C HIS A 77 -26.66 -11.81 15.99
N ILE A 78 -27.84 -12.44 16.11
CA ILE A 78 -27.97 -13.89 15.96
C ILE A 78 -27.47 -14.31 14.56
N PRO A 79 -26.49 -15.23 14.46
CA PRO A 79 -25.89 -15.56 13.18
C PRO A 79 -26.85 -16.30 12.27
N ASN A 80 -26.68 -16.10 10.97
CA ASN A 80 -27.40 -16.80 9.91
C ASN A 80 -26.44 -17.23 8.79
N ALA A 81 -26.97 -17.74 7.69
CA ALA A 81 -26.17 -18.22 6.55
C ALA A 81 -25.21 -17.15 5.98
N ASN A 82 -25.63 -15.88 6.00
CA ASN A 82 -24.91 -14.73 5.46
C ASN A 82 -23.93 -14.11 6.46
N THR A 83 -23.97 -14.52 7.74
CA THR A 83 -23.01 -14.06 8.74
C THR A 83 -21.63 -14.61 8.39
N ALA A 84 -20.61 -13.74 8.48
CA ALA A 84 -19.20 -14.13 8.31
C ALA A 84 -18.84 -15.24 9.30
N LEU A 85 -18.05 -16.22 8.87
CA LEU A 85 -17.30 -17.07 9.80
C LEU A 85 -16.20 -16.20 10.40
N LYS A 86 -16.26 -15.97 11.71
CA LYS A 86 -15.26 -15.13 12.40
C LYS A 86 -14.30 -16.02 13.19
N THR A 87 -13.01 -15.80 13.01
CA THR A 87 -11.96 -16.60 13.64
C THR A 87 -11.21 -15.75 14.64
N VAL A 88 -11.13 -16.19 15.90
CA VAL A 88 -10.21 -15.60 16.88
C VAL A 88 -8.85 -16.28 16.75
N HIS A 89 -7.80 -15.46 16.72
CA HIS A 89 -6.43 -15.94 16.65
C HIS A 89 -5.79 -15.90 18.03
N VAL A 90 -5.24 -17.04 18.46
CA VAL A 90 -4.78 -17.22 19.84
C VAL A 90 -3.34 -17.73 19.92
N ASN A 91 -2.63 -17.23 20.92
CA ASN A 91 -1.36 -17.76 21.40
C ASN A 91 -1.56 -18.48 22.73
N VAL A 92 -0.72 -19.46 23.02
CA VAL A 92 -0.62 -20.08 24.35
C VAL A 92 0.67 -19.66 25.01
N VAL A 93 0.61 -19.15 26.23
CA VAL A 93 1.77 -18.63 26.97
C VAL A 93 1.92 -19.41 28.26
N ILE A 94 2.90 -20.30 28.30
CA ILE A 94 3.21 -21.14 29.47
C ILE A 94 4.24 -20.43 30.33
N TRP A 95 3.82 -20.08 31.54
CA TRP A 95 4.74 -19.55 32.55
C TRP A 95 5.33 -20.70 33.36
N GLN A 96 6.65 -20.82 33.30
CA GLN A 96 7.44 -21.78 34.09
C GLN A 96 8.12 -21.06 35.26
N ASP A 97 8.60 -21.83 36.24
CA ASP A 97 9.49 -21.26 37.25
C ASP A 97 10.84 -20.86 36.64
N ASP A 98 11.67 -20.13 37.39
CA ASP A 98 12.94 -19.59 36.87
C ASP A 98 13.91 -20.68 36.38
N ASN A 99 13.70 -21.93 36.78
CA ASN A 99 14.51 -23.08 36.37
C ASN A 99 13.89 -23.88 35.20
N GLY A 100 12.72 -23.47 34.70
CA GLY A 100 11.96 -24.18 33.66
C GLY A 100 11.43 -25.56 34.07
N GLN A 101 11.44 -25.89 35.36
CA GLN A 101 11.13 -27.23 35.89
C GLN A 101 9.66 -27.40 36.27
N LYS A 102 8.96 -26.30 36.60
CA LYS A 102 7.53 -26.32 36.92
C LYS A 102 6.70 -25.89 35.72
N ASN A 103 5.51 -26.49 35.60
CA ASN A 103 4.59 -26.38 34.47
C ASN A 103 5.04 -27.21 33.23
N PHE A 104 4.29 -27.14 32.13
CA PHE A 104 4.57 -27.85 30.89
C PHE A 104 5.98 -27.57 30.36
N GLN A 105 6.62 -28.60 29.83
CA GLN A 105 8.01 -28.54 29.36
C GLN A 105 8.09 -28.14 27.88
N ASN A 106 9.08 -27.31 27.52
CA ASN A 106 9.35 -26.94 26.13
C ASN A 106 9.96 -28.12 25.37
N THR A 107 9.11 -29.00 24.84
CA THR A 107 9.50 -30.16 24.05
C THR A 107 8.62 -30.26 22.80
N PRO A 108 9.13 -30.84 21.69
CA PRO A 108 8.32 -31.07 20.49
C PRO A 108 7.04 -31.85 20.78
N THR A 109 7.08 -32.72 21.78
CA THR A 109 5.96 -33.53 22.20
C THR A 109 4.86 -32.71 22.90
N THR A 110 5.26 -31.78 23.78
CA THR A 110 4.33 -30.82 24.39
C THR A 110 3.67 -29.95 23.32
N TYR A 111 4.45 -29.49 22.33
CA TYR A 111 3.94 -28.71 21.20
C TYR A 111 2.83 -29.47 20.45
N GLN A 112 3.08 -30.73 20.05
CA GLN A 112 2.10 -31.57 19.36
C GLN A 112 0.84 -31.87 20.20
N ARG A 113 0.99 -31.99 21.52
CA ARG A 113 -0.14 -32.14 22.45
C ARG A 113 -1.00 -30.88 22.47
N PHE A 114 -0.41 -29.69 22.51
CA PHE A 114 -1.16 -28.44 22.46
C PHE A 114 -1.84 -28.21 21.12
N LEU A 115 -1.21 -28.57 19.99
CA LEU A 115 -1.91 -28.59 18.69
C LEU A 115 -3.19 -29.45 18.77
N SER A 116 -3.09 -30.66 19.32
CA SER A 116 -4.24 -31.55 19.48
C SER A 116 -5.31 -31.00 20.44
N ILE A 117 -4.90 -30.34 21.53
CA ILE A 117 -5.82 -29.67 22.46
C ILE A 117 -6.52 -28.50 21.76
N MET A 118 -5.80 -27.70 21.00
CA MET A 118 -6.36 -26.55 20.30
C MET A 118 -7.28 -26.95 19.15
N ASP A 119 -7.03 -28.08 18.49
CA ASP A 119 -7.99 -28.69 17.57
C ASP A 119 -9.32 -29.03 18.28
N LEU A 120 -9.26 -29.57 19.51
CA LEU A 120 -10.45 -29.83 20.31
C LEU A 120 -11.16 -28.53 20.72
N VAL A 121 -10.41 -27.48 21.11
CA VAL A 121 -10.97 -26.15 21.40
C VAL A 121 -11.68 -25.59 20.17
N ASN A 122 -11.03 -25.60 19.01
CA ASN A 122 -11.63 -25.13 17.76
C ASN A 122 -12.87 -25.94 17.41
N ASN A 123 -12.86 -27.26 17.58
CA ASN A 123 -14.05 -28.08 17.37
C ASN A 123 -15.24 -27.63 18.23
N VAL A 124 -15.04 -27.19 19.48
CA VAL A 124 -16.13 -26.67 20.31
C VAL A 124 -16.75 -25.39 19.70
N TRP A 125 -15.94 -24.52 19.12
CA TRP A 125 -16.39 -23.25 18.54
C TRP A 125 -16.91 -23.36 17.10
N TYR A 126 -16.29 -24.22 16.28
CA TYR A 126 -16.53 -24.36 14.85
C TYR A 126 -17.56 -25.43 14.50
N SER A 127 -17.59 -26.55 15.22
CA SER A 127 -18.41 -27.71 14.86
C SER A 127 -19.92 -27.44 15.02
N PHE A 128 -20.72 -28.43 14.57
CA PHE A 128 -22.17 -28.41 14.72
C PHE A 128 -22.58 -28.08 16.15
N ASN A 129 -23.47 -27.11 16.30
CA ASN A 129 -24.02 -26.76 17.59
C ASN A 129 -25.05 -27.83 18.01
N PRO A 130 -24.77 -28.67 19.03
CA PRO A 130 -25.70 -29.70 19.46
C PRO A 130 -27.00 -29.07 19.97
N GLY A 131 -28.14 -29.71 19.79
CA GLY A 131 -29.41 -29.19 20.31
C GLY A 131 -29.43 -29.11 21.85
N PRO A 132 -30.31 -28.27 22.42
CA PRO A 132 -30.47 -28.17 23.87
C PRO A 132 -30.93 -29.50 24.46
N SER A 133 -30.41 -29.83 25.65
CA SER A 133 -30.98 -30.89 26.48
C SER A 133 -32.40 -30.56 26.96
N ASP A 134 -32.70 -29.27 27.09
CA ASP A 134 -33.97 -28.73 27.58
C ASP A 134 -34.59 -27.75 26.55
N PRO A 135 -35.18 -28.26 25.45
CA PRO A 135 -35.73 -27.38 24.40
C PRO A 135 -36.87 -26.51 24.92
N ILE A 136 -36.83 -25.20 24.65
CA ILE A 136 -37.92 -24.27 24.97
C ILE A 136 -38.87 -24.14 23.78
N THR A 137 -40.17 -24.28 24.03
CA THR A 137 -41.20 -24.15 22.99
C THR A 137 -41.14 -22.76 22.33
N GLY A 138 -40.98 -22.73 21.00
CA GLY A 138 -40.93 -21.50 20.21
C GLY A 138 -39.51 -20.96 19.95
N VAL A 139 -38.48 -21.54 20.57
CA VAL A 139 -37.08 -21.28 20.22
C VAL A 139 -36.67 -22.17 19.06
N ASN A 140 -36.09 -21.57 18.02
CA ASN A 140 -35.50 -22.30 16.90
C ASN A 140 -33.99 -22.32 17.06
N ASP A 141 -33.44 -23.45 17.48
CA ASP A 141 -32.01 -23.59 17.71
C ASP A 141 -31.22 -23.56 16.39
N LEU A 142 -30.02 -23.00 16.47
CA LEU A 142 -29.10 -22.93 15.34
C LEU A 142 -28.18 -24.14 15.33
N ASN A 143 -27.95 -24.69 14.14
CA ASN A 143 -26.97 -25.78 13.93
C ASN A 143 -25.55 -25.27 13.65
N ILE A 144 -25.40 -23.99 13.32
CA ILE A 144 -24.13 -23.36 12.96
C ILE A 144 -23.79 -22.24 13.95
N LYS A 145 -22.52 -22.18 14.37
CA LYS A 145 -22.03 -21.18 15.31
C LYS A 145 -21.42 -19.96 14.63
N LYS A 146 -20.85 -20.13 13.41
CA LYS A 146 -20.13 -19.08 12.64
C LYS A 146 -18.96 -18.43 13.40
N LEU A 147 -18.34 -19.20 14.30
CA LEU A 147 -17.15 -18.82 15.06
C LEU A 147 -16.09 -19.92 14.94
N ALA A 148 -14.81 -19.55 14.99
CA ALA A 148 -13.70 -20.49 14.99
C ALA A 148 -12.55 -19.96 15.87
N VAL A 149 -11.66 -20.86 16.27
CA VAL A 149 -10.43 -20.54 17.01
C VAL A 149 -9.25 -21.07 16.22
N GLU A 150 -8.26 -20.22 15.95
CA GLU A 150 -7.04 -20.58 15.25
C GLU A 150 -5.84 -20.38 16.18
N PHE A 151 -5.05 -21.45 16.32
CA PHE A 151 -3.86 -21.47 17.16
C PHE A 151 -2.62 -21.06 16.34
N HIS A 152 -1.83 -20.13 16.88
CA HIS A 152 -0.62 -19.62 16.25
C HIS A 152 0.65 -20.18 16.89
N GLU A 153 0.98 -19.72 18.10
CA GLU A 153 2.28 -20.03 18.72
C GLU A 153 2.16 -20.37 20.21
N ILE A 154 3.15 -21.11 20.71
CA ILE A 154 3.34 -21.39 22.13
C ILE A 154 4.62 -20.74 22.67
N TYR A 155 4.44 -19.82 23.61
CA TYR A 155 5.54 -19.15 24.30
C TYR A 155 5.83 -19.81 25.64
N PHE A 156 7.08 -20.20 25.86
CA PHE A 156 7.55 -20.71 27.15
C PHE A 156 8.34 -19.63 27.88
N MET A 157 7.72 -19.00 28.86
CA MET A 157 8.28 -17.87 29.61
C MET A 157 8.71 -18.32 31.01
N GLN A 158 9.94 -18.01 31.43
CA GLN A 158 10.47 -18.41 32.75
C GLN A 158 10.45 -17.24 33.72
N ASN A 159 9.58 -17.30 34.73
CA ASN A 159 9.55 -16.35 35.83
C ASN A 159 8.74 -16.92 37.00
N SER A 160 9.41 -17.29 38.10
CA SER A 160 8.76 -17.91 39.28
C SER A 160 7.66 -17.04 39.89
N ALA A 161 7.83 -15.71 39.88
CA ALA A 161 6.82 -14.80 40.43
C ALA A 161 5.59 -14.71 39.53
N ILE A 162 5.78 -14.72 38.20
CA ILE A 162 4.68 -14.64 37.24
C ILE A 162 3.96 -15.99 37.10
N ASN A 163 4.67 -17.11 37.21
CA ASN A 163 4.09 -18.46 37.22
C ASN A 163 3.12 -18.70 38.40
N ALA A 164 3.10 -17.80 39.39
CA ALA A 164 2.11 -17.77 40.48
C ALA A 164 1.27 -16.47 40.50
N SER A 165 1.35 -15.64 39.45
CA SER A 165 0.70 -14.33 39.34
C SER A 165 -0.69 -14.43 38.74
N MET A 166 -1.52 -13.42 39.02
CA MET A 166 -2.87 -13.26 38.48
C MET A 166 -3.04 -12.07 37.53
N SER A 167 -1.94 -11.38 37.20
CA SER A 167 -1.97 -10.16 36.40
C SER A 167 -1.64 -10.45 34.95
N SER A 168 -2.67 -10.60 34.11
CA SER A 168 -2.51 -10.73 32.65
C SER A 168 -1.79 -9.53 32.03
N ALA A 169 -1.98 -8.32 32.57
CA ALA A 169 -1.25 -7.13 32.15
C ALA A 169 0.27 -7.27 32.36
N ASN A 170 0.72 -7.74 33.52
CA ASN A 170 2.15 -7.96 33.77
C ASN A 170 2.72 -9.09 32.91
N MET A 171 1.93 -10.13 32.66
CA MET A 171 2.31 -11.24 31.78
C MET A 171 2.53 -10.76 30.36
N ASN A 172 1.56 -10.04 29.78
CA ASN A 172 1.69 -9.46 28.45
C ASN A 172 2.84 -8.47 28.35
N ASN A 173 3.05 -7.60 29.35
CA ASN A 173 4.18 -6.68 29.33
C ASN A 173 5.52 -7.41 29.22
N LEU A 174 5.70 -8.50 29.97
CA LEU A 174 6.91 -9.31 29.90
C LEU A 174 7.00 -10.14 28.63
N LEU A 175 5.87 -10.65 28.14
CA LEU A 175 5.79 -11.36 26.87
C LEU A 175 6.19 -10.45 25.73
N PHE A 176 5.59 -9.26 25.60
CA PHE A 176 5.85 -8.34 24.48
C PHE A 176 7.25 -7.73 24.51
N GLN A 177 7.89 -7.66 25.68
CA GLN A 177 9.31 -7.31 25.77
C GLN A 177 10.22 -8.39 25.17
N ALA A 178 9.84 -9.67 25.28
CA ALA A 178 10.62 -10.79 24.74
C ALA A 178 10.20 -11.17 23.32
N HIS A 179 8.92 -10.98 23.00
CA HIS A 179 8.18 -11.43 21.84
C HIS A 179 7.17 -10.36 21.41
N PRO A 180 7.61 -9.26 20.79
CA PRO A 180 6.71 -8.17 20.38
C PRO A 180 5.58 -8.64 19.45
N GLU A 181 5.83 -9.65 18.63
CA GLU A 181 4.87 -10.25 17.69
C GLU A 181 3.68 -10.92 18.39
N ALA A 182 3.81 -11.30 19.67
CA ALA A 182 2.72 -11.92 20.42
C ALA A 182 1.56 -10.95 20.71
N ALA A 183 1.76 -9.64 20.52
CA ALA A 183 0.75 -8.63 20.72
C ALA A 183 -0.35 -8.61 19.64
N ASP A 184 -0.11 -9.30 18.51
CA ASP A 184 -1.05 -9.38 17.39
C ASP A 184 -2.17 -10.42 17.60
N PHE A 185 -2.08 -11.22 18.67
CA PHE A 185 -2.98 -12.34 18.93
C PHE A 185 -3.48 -12.35 20.38
N LEU A 186 -4.60 -13.05 20.61
CA LEU A 186 -5.16 -13.22 21.95
C LEU A 186 -4.28 -14.20 22.75
N ASN A 187 -3.61 -13.69 23.79
CA ASN A 187 -2.72 -14.50 24.63
C ASN A 187 -3.48 -15.23 25.74
N ILE A 188 -3.44 -16.57 25.71
CA ILE A 188 -3.96 -17.45 26.76
C ILE A 188 -2.81 -17.81 27.70
N HIS A 189 -2.85 -17.30 28.94
CA HIS A 189 -1.77 -17.55 29.89
C HIS A 189 -2.04 -18.81 30.73
N ILE A 190 -1.07 -19.71 30.79
CA ILE A 190 -1.10 -20.93 31.59
C ILE A 190 -0.09 -20.80 32.74
N THR A 191 -0.57 -20.92 33.97
CA THR A 191 0.23 -20.79 35.21
C THR A 191 0.09 -22.02 36.11
N SER A 192 1.05 -22.24 37.00
CA SER A 192 1.06 -23.41 37.89
C SER A 192 0.54 -23.18 39.30
N GLY A 193 0.34 -21.93 39.75
CA GLY A 193 0.00 -21.66 41.16
C GLY A 193 -1.13 -20.65 41.35
N HIS A 194 -2.11 -21.01 42.20
CA HIS A 194 -3.17 -20.10 42.65
C HIS A 194 -3.61 -20.35 44.12
N PRO A 195 -3.80 -19.31 44.95
CA PRO A 195 -4.28 -19.46 46.33
C PRO A 195 -5.79 -19.74 46.48
N SER A 196 -6.62 -19.49 45.45
CA SER A 196 -8.08 -19.42 45.60
C SER A 196 -8.89 -20.60 45.03
N LYS A 197 -8.25 -21.66 44.50
CA LYS A 197 -8.88 -22.94 44.06
C LYS A 197 -9.68 -22.96 42.73
N TRP A 198 -9.30 -22.16 41.73
CA TRP A 198 -9.97 -22.05 40.42
C TRP A 198 -9.06 -22.62 39.33
N TRP A 199 -9.63 -23.19 38.27
CA TRP A 199 -8.90 -23.78 37.15
C TRP A 199 -8.64 -22.83 35.99
N GLY A 200 -9.43 -21.78 35.93
CA GLY A 200 -9.36 -20.73 34.94
C GLY A 200 -10.16 -19.55 35.46
N TYR A 201 -9.85 -18.37 34.94
CA TYR A 201 -10.66 -17.18 35.16
C TYR A 201 -10.29 -16.11 34.13
N MET A 202 -11.23 -15.18 33.92
CA MET A 202 -10.99 -13.91 33.24
C MET A 202 -10.83 -12.78 34.28
N THR A 203 -9.80 -11.95 34.16
CA THR A 203 -9.58 -10.82 35.07
C THR A 203 -10.68 -9.75 34.89
N THR A 204 -11.33 -9.34 36.00
CA THR A 204 -12.44 -8.37 35.99
C THR A 204 -11.99 -6.91 35.87
N TYR A 205 -10.68 -6.64 35.88
CA TYR A 205 -10.11 -5.29 35.85
C TYR A 205 -9.31 -5.03 34.57
N GLY A 206 -9.90 -4.27 33.65
CA GLY A 206 -9.20 -3.49 32.62
C GLY A 206 -8.57 -4.23 31.43
N THR A 207 -8.21 -5.51 31.54
CA THR A 207 -7.47 -6.25 30.50
C THR A 207 -7.93 -7.71 30.38
N GLY A 208 -9.25 -7.97 30.46
CA GLY A 208 -9.83 -9.31 30.56
C GLY A 208 -9.34 -10.26 29.47
N LEU A 209 -8.35 -11.08 29.83
CA LEU A 209 -7.69 -12.07 28.99
C LEU A 209 -7.77 -13.43 29.69
N PRO A 210 -7.90 -14.52 28.92
CA PRO A 210 -8.12 -15.85 29.48
C PRO A 210 -6.86 -16.33 30.21
N MET A 211 -7.04 -16.75 31.46
CA MET A 211 -5.99 -17.38 32.26
C MET A 211 -6.43 -18.77 32.69
N ILE A 212 -5.49 -19.72 32.61
CA ILE A 212 -5.69 -21.11 33.01
C ILE A 212 -4.65 -21.47 34.08
N VAL A 213 -5.08 -22.18 35.11
CA VAL A 213 -4.25 -22.65 36.22
C VAL A 213 -4.17 -24.17 36.15
N THR A 214 -3.10 -24.68 35.54
CA THR A 214 -2.86 -26.12 35.36
C THR A 214 -1.37 -26.40 35.21
N THR A 215 -0.95 -27.61 35.55
CA THR A 215 0.42 -28.10 35.31
C THR A 215 0.42 -29.45 34.61
N ASP A 216 1.55 -29.78 33.99
CA ASP A 216 1.78 -31.12 33.47
C ASP A 216 1.97 -32.15 34.59
N ASP A 217 1.66 -33.43 34.32
CA ASP A 217 1.98 -34.55 35.22
C ASP A 217 3.36 -35.14 34.90
N PRO A 218 4.40 -34.87 35.71
CA PRO A 218 5.76 -35.32 35.43
C PRO A 218 5.96 -36.85 35.55
N GLN A 219 4.97 -37.62 36.00
CA GLN A 219 5.10 -39.07 36.19
C GLN A 219 4.67 -39.93 34.99
N ASN A 220 4.08 -39.33 33.94
CA ASN A 220 3.40 -40.06 32.88
C ASN A 220 4.23 -40.16 31.57
N GLN A 221 5.14 -41.14 31.52
CA GLN A 221 6.04 -41.34 30.37
C GLN A 221 5.36 -42.08 29.20
N GLY A 222 4.70 -41.35 28.31
CA GLY A 222 4.23 -41.91 27.03
C GLY A 222 3.24 -41.03 26.26
N TYR A 223 3.74 -40.20 25.35
CA TYR A 223 2.93 -39.28 24.55
C TYR A 223 2.43 -39.89 23.23
N GLY A 224 1.92 -41.13 23.27
CA GLY A 224 1.64 -41.91 22.06
C GLY A 224 0.35 -42.74 22.08
N CYS A 225 -0.76 -42.21 22.62
CA CYS A 225 -2.04 -42.95 22.65
C CYS A 225 -3.23 -42.12 22.12
N VAL A 226 -4.01 -42.73 21.22
CA VAL A 226 -5.43 -42.41 20.96
C VAL A 226 -6.27 -43.39 21.79
N PRO A 227 -6.95 -42.97 22.87
CA PRO A 227 -7.64 -43.91 23.75
C PRO A 227 -9.02 -44.29 23.19
N ILE A 228 -9.15 -45.53 22.70
CA ILE A 228 -10.44 -46.21 22.52
C ILE A 228 -10.62 -47.19 23.70
N ASN A 229 -11.69 -47.03 24.47
CA ASN A 229 -12.23 -47.95 25.47
C ASN A 229 -11.24 -48.63 26.44
N GLY A 230 -11.03 -47.99 27.60
CA GLY A 230 -10.87 -48.74 28.86
C GLY A 230 -9.46 -49.16 29.30
N ASN A 231 -8.38 -48.44 28.94
CA ASN A 231 -7.09 -48.66 29.60
C ASN A 231 -6.28 -47.37 29.85
N SER A 232 -5.61 -47.36 30.99
CA SER A 232 -4.86 -46.26 31.62
C SER A 232 -3.41 -46.21 31.12
N ALA A 233 -3.06 -45.14 30.38
CA ALA A 233 -1.70 -44.58 30.20
C ALA A 233 -1.72 -43.43 29.16
N CYS A 234 -2.47 -42.35 29.41
CA CYS A 234 -2.44 -41.16 28.54
C CYS A 234 -2.08 -39.91 29.34
N PRO A 235 -1.37 -38.93 28.75
CA PRO A 235 -0.99 -37.68 29.41
C PRO A 235 -2.20 -37.01 30.05
N VAL A 236 -2.03 -36.50 31.27
CA VAL A 236 -3.08 -35.87 32.05
C VAL A 236 -2.58 -34.53 32.56
N SER A 237 -3.41 -33.50 32.45
CA SER A 237 -3.17 -32.21 33.07
C SER A 237 -3.64 -32.28 34.52
N ILE A 238 -2.84 -31.74 35.43
CA ILE A 238 -3.16 -31.69 36.85
C ILE A 238 -3.67 -30.28 37.16
N ALA A 239 -4.92 -30.21 37.58
CA ALA A 239 -5.40 -29.03 38.28
C ALA A 239 -4.97 -29.11 39.74
N GLU A 240 -4.21 -28.12 40.23
CA GLU A 240 -3.80 -28.09 41.64
C GLU A 240 -5.04 -27.87 42.55
N HIS A 241 -5.42 -28.89 43.34
CA HIS A 241 -6.50 -28.82 44.32
C HIS A 241 -5.97 -28.98 45.77
N PRO A 242 -6.43 -28.18 46.75
CA PRO A 242 -5.84 -28.13 48.09
C PRO A 242 -6.17 -29.31 49.03
N ALA A 243 -6.80 -30.38 48.54
CA ALA A 243 -7.21 -31.53 49.36
C ALA A 243 -6.28 -32.76 49.26
N GLY A 244 -5.09 -32.62 48.66
CA GLY A 244 -4.21 -33.76 48.39
C GLY A 244 -4.79 -34.74 47.36
N SER A 245 -5.89 -34.37 46.70
CA SER A 245 -6.47 -35.05 45.55
C SER A 245 -6.04 -34.33 44.28
N ASN A 246 -4.95 -34.76 43.67
CA ASN A 246 -4.68 -34.39 42.28
C ASN A 246 -5.81 -35.00 41.45
N ASN A 247 -6.68 -34.17 40.89
CA ASN A 247 -7.63 -34.66 39.92
C ASN A 247 -6.92 -34.65 38.56
N TYR A 248 -6.85 -35.82 37.94
CA TYR A 248 -6.16 -36.02 36.67
C TYR A 248 -7.15 -35.85 35.53
N TYR A 249 -6.94 -34.84 34.71
CA TYR A 249 -7.84 -34.49 33.61
C TYR A 249 -7.21 -34.80 32.27
N ARG A 250 -8.04 -35.32 31.37
CA ARG A 250 -7.64 -35.63 30.00
C ARG A 250 -7.61 -34.35 29.16
N ASP A 251 -6.88 -34.38 28.07
CA ASP A 251 -6.73 -33.25 27.15
C ASP A 251 -8.07 -32.66 26.67
N TRP A 252 -9.11 -33.49 26.50
CA TRP A 252 -10.45 -33.00 26.15
C TRP A 252 -11.10 -32.13 27.24
N SER A 253 -10.79 -32.37 28.51
CA SER A 253 -11.31 -31.59 29.64
C SER A 253 -10.61 -30.24 29.73
N LEU A 254 -9.29 -30.22 29.49
CA LEU A 254 -8.53 -28.97 29.34
C LEU A 254 -9.03 -28.18 28.13
N ALA A 255 -9.31 -28.83 26.99
CA ALA A 255 -9.86 -28.17 25.82
C ALA A 255 -11.25 -27.57 26.08
N ALA A 256 -12.15 -28.29 26.76
CA ALA A 256 -13.46 -27.77 27.12
C ALA A 256 -13.35 -26.53 28.04
N HIS A 257 -12.43 -26.57 29.01
CA HIS A 257 -12.16 -25.45 29.90
C HIS A 257 -11.57 -24.23 29.16
N LEU A 258 -10.56 -24.46 28.31
CA LEU A 258 -9.99 -23.43 27.45
C LEU A 258 -11.06 -22.77 26.59
N ALA A 259 -11.94 -23.57 25.97
CA ALA A 259 -13.05 -23.06 25.20
C ALA A 259 -13.98 -22.20 26.08
N HIS A 260 -14.35 -22.66 27.26
CA HIS A 260 -15.22 -21.93 28.20
C HIS A 260 -14.66 -20.54 28.55
N GLU A 261 -13.37 -20.45 28.89
CA GLU A 261 -12.72 -19.18 29.23
C GLU A 261 -12.59 -18.24 28.01
N ILE A 262 -12.38 -18.80 26.81
CA ILE A 262 -12.53 -18.04 25.56
C ILE A 262 -13.97 -17.52 25.42
N GLY A 263 -14.98 -18.24 25.91
CA GLY A 263 -16.39 -17.83 25.92
C GLY A 263 -16.63 -16.53 26.66
N HIS A 264 -15.93 -16.30 27.76
CA HIS A 264 -15.95 -15.02 28.47
C HIS A 264 -15.36 -13.88 27.66
N CYS A 265 -14.36 -14.15 26.80
CA CYS A 265 -13.81 -13.15 25.87
C CYS A 265 -14.85 -12.74 24.81
N PHE A 266 -15.75 -13.65 24.43
CA PHE A 266 -16.93 -13.38 23.60
C PHE A 266 -18.12 -12.76 24.37
N GLY A 267 -17.92 -12.37 25.63
CA GLY A 267 -18.93 -11.66 26.44
C GLY A 267 -20.00 -12.56 27.06
N LEU A 268 -19.85 -13.89 26.97
CA LEU A 268 -20.73 -14.82 27.66
C LEU A 268 -20.45 -14.80 29.16
N ASP A 269 -21.52 -14.84 29.96
CA ASP A 269 -21.42 -15.08 31.40
C ASP A 269 -21.83 -16.53 31.69
N HIS A 270 -21.47 -17.04 32.86
CA HIS A 270 -21.95 -18.35 33.33
C HIS A 270 -23.47 -18.45 33.24
N THR A 271 -23.99 -19.65 32.98
CA THR A 271 -25.45 -19.93 33.04
C THR A 271 -25.94 -20.19 34.47
N TYR A 272 -25.13 -19.85 35.46
CA TYR A 272 -25.39 -19.92 36.88
C TYR A 272 -24.78 -18.69 37.57
N ASP A 273 -25.36 -18.25 38.68
CA ASP A 273 -24.85 -17.14 39.52
C ASP A 273 -24.46 -15.85 38.75
N SER A 274 -25.15 -15.53 37.65
CA SER A 274 -24.82 -14.38 36.79
C SER A 274 -26.03 -13.58 36.32
N SER A 275 -25.75 -12.52 35.57
CA SER A 275 -26.74 -11.63 34.93
C SER A 275 -27.70 -12.35 33.98
N THR A 276 -27.27 -13.48 33.40
CA THR A 276 -28.03 -14.24 32.39
C THR A 276 -29.32 -14.88 32.93
N LEU A 277 -29.45 -14.93 34.26
CA LEU A 277 -30.62 -15.44 34.98
C LEU A 277 -31.63 -14.36 35.37
N ASN A 278 -31.26 -13.08 35.26
CA ASN A 278 -32.08 -11.96 35.69
C ASN A 278 -32.93 -11.42 34.53
N PRO A 279 -34.26 -11.59 34.53
CA PRO A 279 -35.13 -11.12 33.45
C PRO A 279 -35.14 -9.59 33.25
N ALA A 280 -34.62 -8.82 34.21
CA ALA A 280 -34.45 -7.37 34.08
C ALA A 280 -33.11 -6.96 33.45
N ASP A 281 -32.19 -7.91 33.23
CA ASP A 281 -30.89 -7.64 32.62
C ASP A 281 -30.98 -7.70 31.08
N PRO A 282 -30.37 -6.75 30.34
CA PRO A 282 -30.31 -6.78 28.88
C PRO A 282 -29.71 -8.07 28.29
N TYR A 283 -28.88 -8.79 29.04
CA TYR A 283 -28.22 -10.04 28.64
C TYR A 283 -28.92 -11.31 29.15
N PHE A 284 -30.15 -11.20 29.67
CA PHE A 284 -30.98 -12.35 30.03
C PHE A 284 -31.14 -13.33 28.85
N LEU A 285 -30.95 -14.63 29.12
CA LEU A 285 -31.05 -15.71 28.13
C LEU A 285 -32.44 -16.36 28.18
N SER A 286 -33.44 -15.68 27.61
CA SER A 286 -34.83 -16.18 27.58
C SER A 286 -35.04 -17.46 26.76
N ASP A 287 -34.03 -17.86 25.98
CA ASP A 287 -33.97 -19.08 25.17
C ASP A 287 -33.23 -20.23 25.87
N VAL A 288 -32.64 -19.98 27.04
CA VAL A 288 -32.11 -21.00 27.96
C VAL A 288 -33.00 -21.13 29.19
N PHE A 289 -33.61 -20.03 29.67
CA PHE A 289 -34.38 -19.98 30.89
C PHE A 289 -35.80 -19.44 30.69
N ILE A 290 -36.80 -20.18 31.20
CA ILE A 290 -38.20 -19.73 31.23
C ILE A 290 -38.40 -18.78 32.42
N HIS A 291 -39.09 -17.66 32.20
CA HIS A 291 -39.48 -16.74 33.28
C HIS A 291 -40.41 -17.43 34.28
N ASN A 292 -40.04 -17.48 35.56
CA ASN A 292 -40.74 -18.24 36.62
C ASN A 292 -40.94 -19.73 36.27
N PRO A 293 -39.85 -20.51 36.21
CA PRO A 293 -39.95 -21.90 35.80
C PRO A 293 -40.80 -22.73 36.78
N PRO A 294 -41.61 -23.69 36.30
CA PRO A 294 -42.46 -24.53 37.16
C PRO A 294 -41.68 -25.33 38.21
N TYR A 295 -40.39 -25.55 37.97
CA TYR A 295 -39.46 -26.37 38.77
C TYR A 295 -38.74 -25.57 39.88
N ALA A 296 -38.92 -24.24 39.97
CA ALA A 296 -38.34 -23.43 41.05
C ALA A 296 -39.26 -22.26 41.48
N PRO A 297 -40.40 -22.52 42.15
CA PRO A 297 -41.26 -21.47 42.67
C PRO A 297 -40.64 -20.83 43.93
N GLY A 298 -40.01 -19.66 43.76
CA GLY A 298 -39.56 -18.80 44.87
C GLY A 298 -38.05 -18.69 45.02
N SER A 299 -37.47 -17.65 44.38
CA SER A 299 -36.16 -17.01 44.65
C SER A 299 -34.87 -17.85 44.78
N ALA A 300 -34.88 -19.17 44.66
CA ALA A 300 -33.66 -19.98 44.62
C ALA A 300 -33.23 -20.26 43.16
N TYR A 301 -32.84 -19.20 42.45
CA TYR A 301 -32.68 -19.18 40.99
C TYR A 301 -31.45 -19.91 40.39
N ALA A 302 -30.58 -20.59 41.14
CA ALA A 302 -29.33 -21.07 40.53
C ALA A 302 -28.58 -22.24 41.19
N PHE A 303 -28.91 -22.68 42.41
CA PHE A 303 -27.93 -23.49 43.15
C PHE A 303 -27.86 -24.98 42.78
N GLN A 304 -28.81 -25.53 42.02
CA GLN A 304 -28.84 -26.99 41.82
C GLN A 304 -27.91 -27.50 40.72
N CYS A 305 -27.51 -26.67 39.76
CA CYS A 305 -26.64 -27.11 38.65
C CYS A 305 -25.23 -26.50 38.70
N ASP A 306 -24.93 -25.63 39.67
CA ASP A 306 -23.57 -25.10 39.94
C ASP A 306 -22.88 -25.78 41.13
N SER A 307 -23.61 -26.30 42.12
CA SER A 307 -22.98 -26.68 43.40
C SER A 307 -22.61 -28.16 43.62
N VAL A 308 -22.67 -29.04 42.60
CA VAL A 308 -22.28 -30.45 42.80
C VAL A 308 -21.39 -31.02 41.69
N ILE A 309 -20.24 -30.38 41.47
CA ILE A 309 -19.00 -31.17 41.31
C ILE A 309 -18.26 -30.97 42.64
N HIS A 310 -18.52 -31.81 43.65
CA HIS A 310 -17.48 -32.70 44.16
C HIS A 310 -18.02 -33.87 45.00
N SER A 311 -19.29 -34.24 44.90
CA SER A 311 -19.80 -35.45 45.55
C SER A 311 -20.73 -36.25 44.64
N SER A 312 -20.14 -37.24 43.97
CA SER A 312 -20.75 -38.54 43.66
C SER A 312 -22.28 -38.65 43.71
N SER A 313 -23.01 -38.17 42.69
CA SER A 313 -24.23 -38.79 42.14
C SER A 313 -24.93 -37.94 41.06
N GLY A 314 -24.71 -38.30 39.79
CA GLY A 314 -25.75 -38.42 38.75
C GLY A 314 -26.77 -37.29 38.52
N GLN A 315 -26.34 -36.15 37.96
CA GLN A 315 -27.25 -35.30 37.19
C GLN A 315 -26.74 -35.19 35.75
N ASN A 316 -27.32 -36.04 34.89
CA ASN A 316 -27.11 -36.01 33.45
C ASN A 316 -28.02 -34.90 32.90
N PRO A 317 -27.52 -33.93 32.11
CA PRO A 317 -28.38 -32.87 31.55
C PRO A 317 -29.51 -33.40 30.67
N ASN A 318 -29.40 -34.66 30.20
CA ASN A 318 -30.45 -35.34 29.45
C ASN A 318 -31.31 -36.29 30.32
N ALA A 319 -31.22 -36.20 31.65
CA ALA A 319 -31.94 -37.10 32.56
C ALA A 319 -33.45 -36.78 32.59
N ALA A 320 -33.82 -35.50 32.59
CA ALA A 320 -35.19 -35.05 32.59
C ALA A 320 -35.32 -33.71 31.86
N LEU A 321 -36.42 -33.53 31.13
CA LEU A 321 -36.73 -32.24 30.49
C LEU A 321 -37.12 -31.22 31.56
N HIS A 322 -36.56 -30.02 31.45
CA HIS A 322 -36.81 -28.86 32.29
C HIS A 322 -36.40 -29.06 33.76
N ASP A 323 -35.29 -29.75 34.00
CA ASP A 323 -34.75 -29.93 35.36
C ASP A 323 -33.83 -28.78 35.82
N GLY A 324 -33.52 -27.86 34.90
CA GLY A 324 -32.65 -26.70 35.13
C GLY A 324 -31.17 -26.98 34.89
N CYS A 325 -30.77 -28.23 34.63
CA CYS A 325 -29.41 -28.64 34.35
C CYS A 325 -29.21 -28.84 32.85
N THR A 326 -28.83 -27.76 32.18
CA THR A 326 -28.71 -27.74 30.72
C THR A 326 -27.36 -28.28 30.25
N ASN A 327 -27.27 -28.79 29.01
CA ASN A 327 -26.01 -29.11 28.33
C ASN A 327 -25.28 -27.87 27.76
N ASN A 328 -25.54 -26.69 28.35
CA ASN A 328 -25.04 -25.41 27.88
C ASN A 328 -23.53 -25.28 28.05
N PHE A 329 -22.88 -24.64 27.09
CA PHE A 329 -21.44 -24.40 27.04
C PHE A 329 -20.89 -23.61 28.25
N MET A 330 -21.69 -22.69 28.82
CA MET A 330 -21.28 -21.85 29.95
C MET A 330 -21.73 -22.39 31.32
N ASN A 331 -22.09 -23.68 31.41
CA ASN A 331 -22.38 -24.34 32.69
C ASN A 331 -21.10 -24.85 33.37
N GLY A 332 -21.23 -25.50 34.54
CA GLY A 332 -20.11 -26.13 35.25
C GLY A 332 -19.77 -27.57 34.81
N HIS A 333 -20.31 -28.07 33.68
CA HIS A 333 -20.20 -29.46 33.20
C HIS A 333 -19.73 -29.52 31.72
N GLU A 334 -19.55 -30.71 31.17
CA GLU A 334 -19.14 -30.99 29.77
C GLU A 334 -20.26 -30.76 28.73
N GLY A 335 -20.80 -29.53 28.67
CA GLY A 335 -21.79 -29.11 27.67
C GLY A 335 -21.16 -28.36 26.49
N ASN A 336 -21.74 -28.49 25.28
CA ASN A 336 -21.26 -27.80 24.06
C ASN A 336 -22.34 -26.95 23.37
N TYR A 337 -23.58 -26.95 23.89
CA TYR A 337 -24.69 -26.22 23.30
C TYR A 337 -24.58 -24.72 23.59
N MET A 338 -24.72 -23.91 22.55
CA MET A 338 -24.88 -22.46 22.65
C MET A 338 -26.25 -22.08 22.11
N SER A 339 -27.05 -21.38 22.90
CA SER A 339 -28.36 -20.91 22.46
C SER A 339 -28.27 -19.80 21.40
N PRO A 340 -29.33 -19.57 20.59
CA PRO A 340 -29.34 -18.48 19.62
C PRO A 340 -28.96 -17.11 20.21
N LEU A 341 -29.45 -16.75 21.40
CA LEU A 341 -29.12 -15.48 22.08
C LEU A 341 -27.68 -15.46 22.58
N GLN A 342 -27.11 -16.58 23.03
CA GLN A 342 -25.68 -16.63 23.35
C GLN A 342 -24.82 -16.41 22.11
N LEU A 343 -25.17 -17.03 20.98
CA LEU A 343 -24.50 -16.75 19.71
C LEU A 343 -24.68 -15.28 19.30
N GLY A 344 -25.87 -14.70 19.51
CA GLY A 344 -26.10 -13.27 19.34
C GLY A 344 -25.18 -12.40 20.21
N ILE A 345 -24.94 -12.77 21.47
CA ILE A 345 -23.99 -12.09 22.36
C ILE A 345 -22.57 -12.21 21.82
N CYS A 346 -22.13 -13.40 21.40
CA CYS A 346 -20.79 -13.60 20.85
C CYS A 346 -20.56 -12.72 19.60
N HIS A 347 -21.50 -12.73 18.66
CA HIS A 347 -21.38 -11.91 17.45
C HIS A 347 -21.46 -10.41 17.77
N LEU A 348 -22.32 -9.97 18.68
CA LEU A 348 -22.34 -8.60 19.18
C LEU A 348 -20.98 -8.19 19.79
N ALA A 349 -20.38 -9.06 20.60
CA ALA A 349 -19.08 -8.80 21.23
C ALA A 349 -17.96 -8.61 20.20
N THR A 350 -17.98 -9.38 19.10
CA THR A 350 -17.02 -9.21 18.01
C THR A 350 -17.27 -7.99 17.14
N ASN A 351 -18.52 -7.54 16.97
CA ASN A 351 -18.87 -6.37 16.16
C ASN A 351 -18.68 -5.04 16.91
N ILE A 352 -19.04 -4.97 18.19
CA ILE A 352 -19.13 -3.69 18.94
C ILE A 352 -18.57 -3.82 20.36
N GLY A 353 -18.56 -5.03 20.93
CA GLY A 353 -18.20 -5.28 22.32
C GLY A 353 -19.39 -5.22 23.28
N LYS A 354 -19.30 -5.95 24.40
CA LYS A 354 -20.28 -5.88 25.52
C LYS A 354 -20.19 -4.56 26.29
N ASN A 355 -19.04 -3.88 26.20
CA ASN A 355 -18.87 -2.46 26.51
C ASN A 355 -18.59 -1.75 25.19
N PRO A 356 -19.48 -0.85 24.71
CA PRO A 356 -19.41 -0.27 23.36
C PRO A 356 -18.24 0.71 23.14
N LEU A 357 -17.41 0.91 24.16
CA LEU A 357 -16.20 1.73 24.12
C LEU A 357 -14.90 0.89 24.19
N ASN A 358 -15.02 -0.45 24.21
CA ASN A 358 -13.88 -1.36 24.20
C ASN A 358 -14.31 -2.80 23.84
N SER A 359 -14.24 -3.17 22.56
CA SER A 359 -14.28 -4.60 22.18
C SER A 359 -12.98 -5.28 22.59
N ARG A 360 -13.10 -6.24 23.50
CA ARG A 360 -11.96 -6.98 24.08
C ARG A 360 -11.35 -8.02 23.14
N ILE A 361 -12.10 -8.42 22.11
CA ILE A 361 -11.71 -9.52 21.23
C ILE A 361 -11.55 -9.08 19.77
N GLY A 362 -12.24 -8.02 19.33
CA GLY A 362 -12.21 -7.53 17.94
C GLY A 362 -10.82 -7.39 17.30
N PRO A 363 -9.80 -6.85 18.00
CA PRO A 363 -8.44 -6.75 17.47
C PRO A 363 -7.77 -8.08 17.10
N PHE A 364 -8.25 -9.20 17.66
CA PHE A 364 -7.72 -10.55 17.46
C PHE A 364 -8.59 -11.40 16.52
N MET A 365 -9.56 -10.78 15.83
CA MET A 365 -10.52 -11.46 14.97
C MET A 365 -10.25 -11.21 13.49
N SER A 366 -10.34 -12.28 12.69
CA SER A 366 -10.48 -12.21 11.24
C SER A 366 -11.82 -12.77 10.78
N GLY A 367 -12.14 -12.56 9.50
CA GLY A 367 -13.30 -13.16 8.84
C GLY A 367 -13.94 -12.20 7.86
N TYR A 368 -14.64 -12.75 6.87
CA TYR A 368 -15.30 -11.93 5.86
C TYR A 368 -16.57 -12.61 5.34
N SER A 369 -17.61 -11.81 5.07
CA SER A 369 -18.80 -12.21 4.35
C SER A 369 -18.88 -11.45 3.04
N THR A 370 -19.11 -12.20 1.96
CA THR A 370 -19.40 -11.66 0.63
C THR A 370 -20.81 -11.05 0.55
N THR A 371 -21.62 -11.18 1.60
CA THR A 371 -22.92 -10.51 1.70
C THR A 371 -22.73 -9.14 2.35
N PRO A 372 -23.00 -8.03 1.63
CA PRO A 372 -22.78 -6.68 2.16
C PRO A 372 -23.77 -6.31 3.26
N MET A 373 -23.30 -5.51 4.22
CA MET A 373 -24.16 -4.76 5.14
C MET A 373 -24.78 -3.59 4.38
N THR A 374 -26.11 -3.55 4.32
CA THR A 374 -26.85 -2.54 3.54
C THR A 374 -27.43 -1.47 4.47
N ILE A 375 -27.03 -0.22 4.27
CA ILE A 375 -27.59 0.96 4.95
C ILE A 375 -28.70 1.52 4.08
N ALA A 376 -29.92 1.01 4.29
CA ALA A 376 -31.10 1.35 3.49
C ALA A 376 -31.80 2.65 3.96
N HIS A 377 -31.52 3.08 5.18
CA HIS A 377 -32.05 4.30 5.78
C HIS A 377 -30.90 5.09 6.40
N SER A 378 -31.09 6.38 6.63
CA SER A 378 -30.03 7.19 7.25
C SER A 378 -29.78 6.76 8.68
N GLU A 379 -28.53 6.54 9.03
CA GLU A 379 -28.06 6.06 10.33
C GLU A 379 -26.89 6.91 10.84
N SER A 380 -26.75 6.99 12.16
CA SER A 380 -25.64 7.66 12.85
C SER A 380 -24.92 6.69 13.77
N TRP A 381 -23.63 6.44 13.52
CA TRP A 381 -22.79 5.54 14.29
C TRP A 381 -21.85 6.33 15.20
N ASP A 382 -22.18 6.34 16.48
CA ASP A 382 -21.47 7.03 17.56
C ASP A 382 -20.78 6.04 18.53
N PHE A 383 -20.43 4.85 18.03
CA PHE A 383 -19.85 3.72 18.76
C PHE A 383 -18.80 3.01 17.90
N GLU A 384 -17.90 2.24 18.52
CA GLU A 384 -16.92 1.45 17.77
C GLU A 384 -17.58 0.28 17.03
N HIS A 385 -17.20 0.05 15.77
CA HIS A 385 -17.83 -1.00 14.95
C HIS A 385 -16.81 -1.75 14.08
N TRP A 386 -16.62 -3.04 14.36
CA TRP A 386 -15.90 -4.00 13.53
C TRP A 386 -16.81 -4.60 12.47
N ILE A 387 -16.39 -4.45 11.22
CA ILE A 387 -17.17 -4.78 10.04
C ILE A 387 -16.51 -5.93 9.29
N TYR A 388 -17.24 -7.03 9.14
CA TYR A 388 -16.79 -8.28 8.50
C TYR A 388 -17.41 -8.49 7.12
N SER A 389 -17.72 -7.41 6.41
CA SER A 389 -18.35 -7.42 5.08
C SER A 389 -18.09 -6.08 4.38
N ASP A 390 -18.51 -5.97 3.12
CA ASP A 390 -18.70 -4.65 2.52
C ASP A 390 -19.81 -3.87 3.23
N ILE A 391 -19.73 -2.53 3.18
CA ILE A 391 -20.83 -1.62 3.54
C ILE A 391 -21.37 -1.01 2.25
N VAL A 392 -22.68 -1.04 2.06
CA VAL A 392 -23.35 -0.40 0.93
C VAL A 392 -24.33 0.63 1.45
N VAL A 393 -24.07 1.91 1.16
CA VAL A 393 -24.98 3.01 1.46
C VAL A 393 -25.92 3.21 0.28
N GLU A 394 -27.19 2.89 0.48
CA GLU A 394 -28.20 2.90 -0.58
C GLU A 394 -28.64 4.32 -0.94
N THR A 395 -29.15 4.48 -2.17
CA THR A 395 -29.66 5.76 -2.67
C THR A 395 -30.65 6.39 -1.69
N GLY A 396 -30.41 7.66 -1.33
CA GLY A 396 -31.24 8.44 -0.42
C GLY A 396 -30.90 8.25 1.07
N ALA A 397 -30.03 7.29 1.42
CA ALA A 397 -29.54 7.11 2.79
C ALA A 397 -28.29 7.96 3.06
N THR A 398 -28.09 8.32 4.33
CA THR A 398 -26.85 8.92 4.84
C THR A 398 -26.29 8.06 5.96
N LEU A 399 -25.07 7.57 5.80
CA LEU A 399 -24.32 6.96 6.90
C LEU A 399 -23.42 8.04 7.54
N GLU A 400 -23.70 8.41 8.78
CA GLU A 400 -22.87 9.33 9.56
C GLU A 400 -21.98 8.56 10.54
N ILE A 401 -20.66 8.66 10.40
CA ILE A 401 -19.66 8.03 11.27
C ILE A 401 -19.06 9.08 12.19
N LYS A 402 -19.25 8.91 13.50
CA LYS A 402 -18.77 9.79 14.58
C LYS A 402 -17.73 9.12 15.49
N CYS A 403 -17.57 7.82 15.37
CA CYS A 403 -16.61 7.01 16.13
C CYS A 403 -15.81 6.10 15.17
N THR A 404 -15.06 5.14 15.70
CA THR A 404 -14.15 4.31 14.90
C THR A 404 -14.86 3.13 14.24
N VAL A 405 -14.68 2.97 12.93
CA VAL A 405 -15.10 1.81 12.15
C VAL A 405 -13.86 1.03 11.72
N TYR A 406 -13.81 -0.24 12.08
CA TYR A 406 -12.72 -1.17 11.77
C TYR A 406 -13.14 -2.08 10.62
N MET A 407 -12.45 -1.97 9.49
CA MET A 407 -12.74 -2.70 8.25
C MET A 407 -11.78 -3.89 8.09
N GLN A 408 -12.33 -5.09 7.87
CA GLN A 408 -11.51 -6.26 7.49
C GLN A 408 -10.82 -6.02 6.14
N PRO A 409 -9.67 -6.67 5.84
CA PRO A 409 -8.87 -6.38 4.64
C PRO A 409 -9.61 -6.44 3.31
N GLU A 410 -10.56 -7.35 3.18
CA GLU A 410 -11.39 -7.50 1.98
C GLU A 410 -12.52 -6.46 1.88
N GLY A 411 -12.84 -5.79 2.98
CA GLY A 411 -13.97 -4.88 3.08
C GLY A 411 -13.76 -3.55 2.37
N LYS A 412 -14.81 -3.08 1.70
CA LYS A 412 -14.95 -1.74 1.11
C LYS A 412 -16.24 -1.07 1.55
N ILE A 413 -16.29 0.25 1.41
CA ILE A 413 -17.51 1.04 1.55
C ILE A 413 -17.94 1.52 0.17
N ILE A 414 -19.15 1.17 -0.25
CA ILE A 414 -19.73 1.55 -1.53
C ILE A 414 -20.85 2.55 -1.28
N VAL A 415 -20.70 3.75 -1.82
CA VAL A 415 -21.73 4.81 -1.74
C VAL A 415 -22.41 4.92 -3.08
N LYS A 416 -23.73 4.69 -3.13
CA LYS A 416 -24.51 4.73 -4.38
C LYS A 416 -24.94 6.16 -4.77
N PRO A 417 -25.34 6.40 -6.02
CA PRO A 417 -25.87 7.70 -6.45
C PRO A 417 -27.00 8.18 -5.54
N GLY A 418 -26.95 9.46 -5.13
CA GLY A 418 -27.93 10.05 -4.21
C GLY A 418 -27.77 9.64 -2.74
N ALA A 419 -26.76 8.84 -2.40
CA ALA A 419 -26.40 8.48 -1.03
C ALA A 419 -25.25 9.36 -0.52
N ARG A 420 -25.08 9.41 0.81
CA ARG A 420 -24.01 10.18 1.46
C ARG A 420 -23.29 9.38 2.54
N LEU A 421 -21.96 9.40 2.50
CA LEU A 421 -21.10 9.00 3.61
C LEU A 421 -20.56 10.27 4.28
N LEU A 422 -20.88 10.47 5.56
CA LEU A 422 -20.44 11.61 6.36
C LEU A 422 -19.53 11.13 7.49
N ILE A 423 -18.25 11.46 7.44
CA ILE A 423 -17.27 11.17 8.50
C ILE A 423 -17.11 12.46 9.33
N ASN A 424 -17.76 12.50 10.49
CA ASN A 424 -17.88 13.68 11.35
C ASN A 424 -17.08 13.47 12.64
N GLY A 425 -15.76 13.71 12.57
CA GLY A 425 -14.82 13.42 13.65
C GLY A 425 -14.60 11.94 13.98
N GLY A 426 -15.23 11.03 13.22
CA GLY A 426 -14.97 9.59 13.30
C GLY A 426 -13.78 9.16 12.44
N THR A 427 -13.40 7.89 12.58
CA THR A 427 -12.26 7.28 11.89
C THR A 427 -12.69 6.00 11.21
N ILE A 428 -12.24 5.76 9.97
CA ILE A 428 -12.35 4.47 9.30
C ILE A 428 -10.94 3.92 9.11
N THR A 429 -10.69 2.74 9.65
CA THR A 429 -9.34 2.14 9.72
C THR A 429 -9.40 0.63 9.51
N LYS A 430 -8.24 -0.02 9.37
CA LYS A 430 -8.14 -1.47 9.26
C LYS A 430 -8.53 -2.17 10.58
N ALA A 431 -9.09 -3.37 10.48
CA ALA A 431 -9.39 -4.21 11.62
C ALA A 431 -8.17 -5.05 12.04
N GLY A 432 -7.67 -4.84 13.25
CA GLY A 432 -6.71 -5.70 13.94
C GLY A 432 -5.38 -5.98 13.21
N ASN A 433 -4.49 -6.73 13.86
CA ASN A 433 -3.19 -7.11 13.30
C ASN A 433 -3.19 -8.52 12.69
N CYS A 434 -4.33 -9.22 12.68
CA CYS A 434 -4.44 -10.64 12.33
C CYS A 434 -4.28 -10.99 10.84
N ALA A 435 -3.83 -10.06 9.99
CA ALA A 435 -3.36 -10.42 8.66
C ALA A 435 -1.96 -11.04 8.80
N TYR A 436 -1.97 -12.34 9.14
CA TYR A 436 -0.82 -13.21 9.07
C TYR A 436 -0.42 -13.39 7.60
N PRO A 437 0.89 -13.35 7.29
CA PRO A 437 1.43 -13.81 6.02
C PRO A 437 0.86 -15.18 5.66
N GLN A 438 0.13 -15.34 4.55
CA GLN A 438 0.07 -16.69 3.99
C GLN A 438 1.52 -17.06 3.64
N GLU A 439 1.99 -18.20 4.17
CA GLU A 439 3.41 -18.62 4.22
C GLU A 439 4.14 -18.66 2.86
N ASN A 440 3.45 -18.36 1.76
CA ASN A 440 3.94 -18.49 0.38
C ASN A 440 4.05 -17.15 -0.37
N ASP A 441 3.83 -15.99 0.25
CA ASP A 441 4.06 -14.70 -0.39
C ASP A 441 4.57 -13.63 0.61
N PRO A 442 5.89 -13.35 0.65
CA PRO A 442 6.46 -12.33 1.53
C PRO A 442 5.99 -10.89 1.21
N TYR A 443 5.36 -10.65 0.05
CA TYR A 443 4.79 -9.36 -0.35
C TYR A 443 3.27 -9.26 -0.14
N ALA A 444 2.53 -10.37 -0.09
CA ALA A 444 1.10 -10.40 0.28
C ALA A 444 0.85 -9.93 1.74
N THR A 445 1.89 -10.01 2.57
CA THR A 445 1.86 -9.75 4.02
C THR A 445 1.42 -8.34 4.38
N TYR A 446 1.73 -7.35 3.54
CA TYR A 446 1.41 -5.93 3.82
C TYR A 446 0.13 -5.47 3.12
N ILE A 447 -0.14 -5.92 1.89
CA ILE A 447 -1.35 -5.57 1.14
C ILE A 447 -2.60 -6.26 1.72
N GLY A 448 -2.43 -7.44 2.34
CA GLY A 448 -3.48 -8.15 3.07
C GLY A 448 -3.85 -7.56 4.42
N ARG A 449 -3.16 -6.52 4.91
CA ARG A 449 -3.46 -5.82 6.18
C ARG A 449 -4.35 -4.59 5.99
N TYR A 450 -4.45 -4.09 4.77
CA TYR A 450 -5.14 -2.84 4.44
C TYR A 450 -6.53 -3.15 3.91
N TRP A 451 -7.53 -2.39 4.36
CA TRP A 451 -8.88 -2.48 3.81
C TRP A 451 -8.96 -1.80 2.44
N GLN A 452 -9.96 -2.13 1.63
CA GLN A 452 -9.96 -1.72 0.23
C GLN A 452 -10.16 -0.20 0.03
N GLY A 453 -10.95 0.43 0.90
CA GLY A 453 -11.25 1.87 0.85
C GLY A 453 -12.70 2.23 0.53
N VAL A 454 -12.93 3.52 0.22
CA VAL A 454 -14.26 4.08 -0.11
C VAL A 454 -14.43 4.20 -1.63
N TYR A 455 -15.46 3.57 -2.18
CA TYR A 455 -15.81 3.61 -3.60
C TYR A 455 -17.08 4.42 -3.81
N LEU A 456 -16.94 5.56 -4.48
CA LEU A 456 -18.05 6.43 -4.85
C LEU A 456 -18.60 5.97 -6.20
N HIS A 457 -19.61 5.09 -6.15
CA HIS A 457 -20.27 4.57 -7.34
C HIS A 457 -21.15 5.66 -7.96
N GLY A 458 -20.58 6.42 -8.89
CA GLY A 458 -21.21 7.52 -9.59
C GLY A 458 -21.95 7.13 -10.87
N ASN A 459 -22.18 8.13 -11.71
CA ASN A 459 -22.74 8.00 -13.05
C ASN A 459 -22.14 9.08 -13.95
N ASP A 460 -21.25 8.68 -14.87
CA ASP A 460 -20.49 9.61 -15.71
C ASP A 460 -21.36 10.36 -16.75
N ARG A 461 -22.61 9.93 -16.95
CA ARG A 461 -23.55 10.51 -17.92
C ARG A 461 -24.34 11.69 -17.36
N VAL A 462 -24.21 12.00 -16.08
CA VAL A 462 -25.00 13.04 -15.40
C VAL A 462 -24.11 13.98 -14.59
N SER A 463 -24.57 15.23 -14.41
CA SER A 463 -23.81 16.25 -13.67
C SER A 463 -23.68 15.94 -12.19
N GLN A 464 -22.57 16.41 -11.59
CA GLN A 464 -22.31 16.30 -10.15
C GLN A 464 -23.27 17.15 -9.34
N THR A 465 -24.36 16.53 -8.92
CA THR A 465 -25.27 17.05 -7.91
C THR A 465 -25.47 15.99 -6.85
N VAL A 466 -25.79 16.41 -5.62
CA VAL A 466 -26.01 15.50 -4.48
C VAL A 466 -27.11 14.47 -4.71
N VAL A 467 -28.00 14.69 -5.69
CA VAL A 467 -29.07 13.75 -6.07
C VAL A 467 -28.58 12.74 -7.11
N ASN A 468 -27.68 13.17 -7.99
CA ASN A 468 -27.21 12.37 -9.13
C ASN A 468 -25.97 11.54 -8.83
N GLN A 469 -25.18 11.95 -7.83
CA GLN A 469 -23.90 11.35 -7.51
C GLN A 469 -23.84 10.96 -6.03
N PRO A 470 -23.01 9.96 -5.67
CA PRO A 470 -22.65 9.72 -4.29
C PRO A 470 -21.84 10.89 -3.73
N VAL A 471 -21.96 11.12 -2.42
CA VAL A 471 -21.23 12.18 -1.71
C VAL A 471 -20.41 11.56 -0.59
N LEU A 472 -19.11 11.83 -0.59
CA LEU A 472 -18.26 11.72 0.59
C LEU A 472 -18.06 13.11 1.21
N GLU A 473 -18.35 13.22 2.50
CA GLU A 473 -18.06 14.42 3.27
C GLU A 473 -17.28 14.07 4.54
N MET A 474 -16.11 14.70 4.72
CA MET A 474 -15.24 14.53 5.89
C MET A 474 -15.10 15.87 6.59
N ILE A 475 -15.49 15.94 7.86
CA ILE A 475 -15.47 17.16 8.66
C ILE A 475 -15.02 16.89 10.11
N ASN A 476 -14.64 17.95 10.81
CA ASN A 476 -14.36 17.94 12.25
C ASN A 476 -13.31 16.88 12.68
N GLY A 477 -12.28 16.68 11.88
CA GLY A 477 -11.24 15.67 12.10
C GLY A 477 -11.59 14.29 11.53
N GLY A 478 -12.56 14.19 10.62
CA GLY A 478 -12.89 12.93 9.95
C GLY A 478 -11.67 12.30 9.29
N THR A 479 -11.45 11.01 9.54
CA THR A 479 -10.19 10.31 9.19
C THR A 479 -10.44 9.04 8.39
N ILE A 480 -9.64 8.83 7.33
CA ILE A 480 -9.52 7.57 6.58
C ILE A 480 -8.05 7.12 6.65
N GLU A 481 -7.81 5.91 7.17
CA GLU A 481 -6.44 5.42 7.35
C GLU A 481 -6.28 3.92 7.06
N TYR A 482 -5.05 3.52 6.73
CA TYR A 482 -4.66 2.15 6.39
C TYR A 482 -5.53 1.49 5.31
N ALA A 483 -5.99 2.28 4.33
CA ALA A 483 -6.70 1.83 3.15
C ALA A 483 -5.75 1.61 1.96
N ARG A 484 -6.10 0.65 1.08
CA ARG A 484 -5.41 0.47 -0.20
C ARG A 484 -5.62 1.70 -1.09
N ASP A 485 -6.86 2.07 -1.36
CA ASP A 485 -7.15 3.35 -2.01
C ASP A 485 -8.19 4.06 -1.15
N GLY A 486 -7.78 5.07 -0.37
CA GLY A 486 -8.63 5.73 0.62
C GLY A 486 -9.99 6.14 0.07
N VAL A 487 -10.00 6.81 -1.09
CA VAL A 487 -11.20 7.15 -1.85
C VAL A 487 -10.97 6.97 -3.33
N THR A 488 -11.84 6.19 -3.98
CA THR A 488 -11.91 6.08 -5.44
C THR A 488 -13.25 6.60 -5.95
N ASN A 489 -13.22 7.45 -6.99
CA ASN A 489 -14.43 8.06 -7.55
C ASN A 489 -15.24 7.17 -8.51
N SER A 490 -15.04 5.85 -8.47
CA SER A 490 -15.66 4.86 -9.37
C SER A 490 -16.11 3.62 -8.61
N GLY A 491 -17.07 2.89 -9.16
CA GLY A 491 -17.38 1.53 -8.72
C GLY A 491 -16.38 0.50 -9.24
N VAL A 492 -16.30 -0.62 -8.52
CA VAL A 492 -15.55 -1.83 -8.91
C VAL A 492 -16.46 -3.05 -8.89
N ASP A 493 -16.18 -4.02 -9.75
CA ASP A 493 -16.90 -5.30 -9.77
C ASP A 493 -16.38 -6.28 -8.71
N SER A 494 -16.85 -7.53 -8.76
CA SER A 494 -16.44 -8.58 -7.81
C SER A 494 -14.98 -9.02 -7.97
N LYS A 495 -14.32 -8.70 -9.09
CA LYS A 495 -12.91 -9.00 -9.37
C LYS A 495 -11.99 -7.83 -9.02
N GLY A 496 -12.56 -6.67 -8.68
CA GLY A 496 -11.81 -5.44 -8.45
C GLY A 496 -11.58 -4.63 -9.72
N ASP A 497 -12.19 -5.00 -10.85
CA ASP A 497 -12.08 -4.26 -12.09
C ASP A 497 -13.00 -3.03 -12.07
N TRP A 498 -12.53 -1.91 -12.65
CA TRP A 498 -13.31 -0.69 -12.73
C TRP A 498 -14.59 -0.89 -13.53
N ILE A 499 -15.73 -0.46 -12.97
CA ILE A 499 -16.99 -0.47 -13.70
C ILE A 499 -17.06 0.82 -14.54
N SER A 500 -16.91 0.68 -15.86
CA SER A 500 -17.10 1.79 -16.80
C SER A 500 -18.48 2.43 -16.61
N GLY A 501 -18.57 3.76 -16.71
CA GLY A 501 -19.82 4.50 -16.51
C GLY A 501 -20.08 4.98 -15.08
N THR A 502 -19.24 4.60 -14.12
CA THR A 502 -19.52 4.80 -12.68
C THR A 502 -18.68 5.89 -12.03
N THR A 503 -18.02 6.76 -12.81
CA THR A 503 -17.27 7.90 -12.26
C THR A 503 -18.18 9.07 -11.90
N GLY A 504 -17.68 10.01 -11.09
CA GLY A 504 -18.36 11.29 -10.82
C GLY A 504 -18.76 11.57 -9.37
N GLY A 505 -18.34 10.74 -8.41
CA GLY A 505 -18.62 10.97 -6.98
C GLY A 505 -18.11 12.32 -6.45
N ILE A 506 -18.89 12.98 -5.60
CA ILE A 506 -18.56 14.27 -4.99
C ILE A 506 -17.71 14.04 -3.74
N ILE A 507 -16.59 14.76 -3.59
CA ILE A 507 -15.70 14.66 -2.44
C ILE A 507 -15.56 16.03 -1.77
N ILE A 508 -15.91 16.11 -0.49
CA ILE A 508 -15.78 17.32 0.32
C ILE A 508 -15.02 16.96 1.60
N ALA A 509 -13.75 17.32 1.67
CA ALA A 509 -12.90 17.05 2.82
C ALA A 509 -12.45 18.38 3.45
N LYS A 510 -12.83 18.62 4.71
CA LYS A 510 -12.54 19.88 5.42
C LYS A 510 -12.12 19.61 6.84
N ASN A 511 -10.94 20.07 7.26
CA ASN A 511 -10.37 19.73 8.58
C ASN A 511 -10.39 18.20 8.75
N SER A 512 -9.70 17.48 7.89
CA SER A 512 -9.80 16.02 7.75
C SER A 512 -8.44 15.39 7.53
N HIS A 513 -8.35 14.07 7.69
CA HIS A 513 -7.07 13.37 7.66
C HIS A 513 -7.12 12.11 6.79
N PHE A 514 -6.08 11.93 5.99
CA PHE A 514 -5.75 10.71 5.29
C PHE A 514 -4.39 10.24 5.78
N TYR A 515 -4.35 9.11 6.50
CA TYR A 515 -3.13 8.63 7.14
C TYR A 515 -2.75 7.23 6.70
N ASN A 516 -1.48 7.06 6.33
CA ASN A 516 -0.87 5.78 6.06
C ASN A 516 -1.64 4.91 5.06
N ASN A 517 -2.39 5.50 4.11
CA ASN A 517 -2.99 4.79 2.99
C ASN A 517 -1.93 4.59 1.89
N ARG A 518 -2.07 3.52 1.09
CA ARG A 518 -1.20 3.36 -0.10
C ARG A 518 -1.38 4.52 -1.07
N ARG A 519 -2.64 4.92 -1.25
CA ARG A 519 -3.11 6.09 -1.98
C ARG A 519 -4.28 6.67 -1.20
N ASP A 520 -4.30 7.98 -1.00
CA ASP A 520 -5.37 8.63 -0.26
C ASP A 520 -6.58 8.90 -1.16
N VAL A 521 -6.34 9.37 -2.39
CA VAL A 521 -7.40 9.71 -3.33
C VAL A 521 -7.03 9.28 -4.76
N GLN A 522 -7.95 8.57 -5.41
CA GLN A 522 -7.88 8.17 -6.80
C GLN A 522 -9.05 8.76 -7.58
N LEU A 523 -8.74 9.67 -8.50
CA LEU A 523 -9.71 10.28 -9.41
C LEU A 523 -9.48 9.74 -10.82
N LEU A 524 -10.42 8.93 -11.30
CA LEU A 524 -10.54 8.49 -12.67
C LEU A 524 -11.34 9.51 -13.51
N SER A 525 -11.15 9.45 -14.83
CA SER A 525 -11.72 10.39 -15.81
C SER A 525 -13.22 10.63 -15.59
N TYR A 526 -13.59 11.91 -15.55
CA TYR A 526 -14.96 12.35 -15.49
C TYR A 526 -15.05 13.79 -16.02
N HIS A 527 -15.99 14.00 -16.93
CA HIS A 527 -16.29 15.30 -17.49
C HIS A 527 -17.77 15.60 -17.37
N SER A 528 -18.09 16.84 -17.01
CA SER A 528 -19.46 17.33 -17.02
C SER A 528 -19.52 18.65 -17.75
N TYR A 529 -20.61 18.89 -18.49
CA TYR A 529 -20.76 20.07 -19.32
C TYR A 529 -22.07 20.79 -19.03
N TYR A 530 -22.01 22.11 -18.93
CA TYR A 530 -23.19 22.98 -18.89
C TYR A 530 -23.13 23.98 -20.03
N LYS A 531 -24.10 23.90 -20.96
CA LYS A 531 -24.18 24.77 -22.16
C LYS A 531 -22.86 24.80 -22.97
N GLY A 532 -22.20 23.65 -23.08
CA GLY A 532 -20.95 23.51 -23.84
C GLY A 532 -19.68 23.95 -23.09
N VAL A 533 -19.81 24.40 -21.84
CA VAL A 533 -18.67 24.72 -20.96
C VAL A 533 -18.44 23.55 -20.02
N GLU A 534 -17.21 23.05 -19.99
CA GLU A 534 -16.80 22.03 -19.04
C GLU A 534 -16.86 22.59 -17.61
N LEU A 535 -17.49 21.83 -16.72
CA LEU A 535 -17.61 22.16 -15.30
C LEU A 535 -16.47 21.52 -14.52
N ALA A 536 -15.97 22.25 -13.52
CA ALA A 536 -15.02 21.71 -12.56
C ALA A 536 -15.63 20.53 -11.78
N TYR A 537 -14.83 19.49 -11.63
CA TYR A 537 -15.06 18.35 -10.77
C TYR A 537 -15.20 18.80 -9.32
N GLN A 538 -16.24 18.33 -8.66
CA GLN A 538 -16.52 18.64 -7.26
C GLN A 538 -15.72 17.74 -6.32
N ALA A 539 -14.41 17.97 -6.27
CA ALA A 539 -13.49 17.45 -5.26
C ALA A 539 -12.75 18.62 -4.60
N THR A 540 -13.00 18.84 -3.31
CA THR A 540 -12.39 19.91 -2.54
C THR A 540 -11.79 19.38 -1.25
N PHE A 541 -10.54 19.74 -1.02
CA PHE A 541 -9.76 19.45 0.18
C PHE A 541 -9.34 20.79 0.78
N GLU A 542 -9.75 21.06 2.02
CA GLU A 542 -9.47 22.33 2.72
C GLU A 542 -8.99 22.02 4.14
N ASN A 543 -7.77 22.45 4.47
CA ASN A 543 -7.13 22.11 5.74
C ASN A 543 -7.14 20.59 5.98
N THR A 544 -6.67 19.84 4.98
CA THR A 544 -6.64 18.38 4.97
C THR A 544 -5.20 17.89 5.02
N ASP A 545 -4.94 16.89 5.87
CA ASP A 545 -3.64 16.24 5.98
C ASP A 545 -3.60 14.95 5.16
N PHE A 546 -2.52 14.75 4.42
CA PHE A 546 -2.17 13.54 3.67
C PHE A 546 -0.79 13.07 4.15
N ILE A 547 -0.75 12.20 5.16
CA ILE A 547 0.50 11.89 5.88
C ILE A 547 0.81 10.40 5.78
N ARG A 548 2.08 10.10 5.48
CA ARG A 548 2.69 8.80 5.69
C ARG A 548 3.81 8.95 6.70
N ASP A 549 3.68 8.27 7.83
CA ASP A 549 4.68 8.24 8.90
C ASP A 549 5.30 6.83 9.04
N ASP A 550 6.15 6.63 10.05
CA ASP A 550 6.79 5.34 10.34
C ASP A 550 5.82 4.17 10.57
N ALA A 551 4.52 4.42 10.78
CA ALA A 551 3.51 3.38 10.84
C ALA A 551 2.99 2.95 9.45
N TYR A 552 3.45 3.57 8.36
CA TYR A 552 3.21 3.11 6.99
C TYR A 552 3.93 1.79 6.74
N GLN A 553 3.17 0.75 6.41
CA GLN A 553 3.68 -0.63 6.37
C GLN A 553 3.83 -1.19 4.96
N MET A 554 3.49 -0.47 3.89
CA MET A 554 3.53 -1.03 2.54
C MET A 554 4.86 -0.78 1.83
N ILE A 555 5.35 -1.79 1.10
CA ILE A 555 6.64 -1.74 0.40
C ILE A 555 6.61 -0.82 -0.84
N SER A 556 5.43 -0.59 -1.44
CA SER A 556 5.28 0.30 -2.60
C SER A 556 4.59 1.59 -2.16
N LEU A 557 5.26 2.71 -2.42
CA LEU A 557 4.63 4.02 -2.39
C LEU A 557 3.98 4.30 -3.75
N THR A 558 2.80 4.90 -3.70
CA THR A 558 2.16 5.52 -4.87
C THR A 558 1.86 6.96 -4.54
N ALA A 559 1.43 7.75 -5.52
CA ALA A 559 1.01 9.11 -5.26
C ALA A 559 -0.05 9.16 -4.12
N ASN A 560 0.02 10.14 -3.20
CA ASN A 560 -1.07 10.35 -2.23
C ASN A 560 -2.38 10.63 -2.98
N VAL A 561 -2.31 11.50 -3.98
CA VAL A 561 -3.44 11.82 -4.87
C VAL A 561 -3.07 11.57 -6.32
N SER A 562 -3.84 10.72 -7.01
CA SER A 562 -3.73 10.50 -8.45
C SER A 562 -4.93 11.08 -9.19
N ILE A 563 -4.67 11.91 -10.21
CA ILE A 563 -5.69 12.60 -11.01
C ILE A 563 -5.52 12.18 -12.48
N TRP A 564 -6.51 11.49 -13.05
CA TRP A 564 -6.49 11.12 -14.46
C TRP A 564 -7.64 11.78 -15.20
N ASP A 565 -7.34 12.72 -16.08
CA ASP A 565 -8.29 13.34 -17.02
C ASP A 565 -9.54 13.91 -16.31
N VAL A 566 -9.28 14.70 -15.26
CA VAL A 566 -10.31 15.37 -14.44
C VAL A 566 -9.96 16.85 -14.33
N VAL A 567 -10.98 17.71 -14.43
CA VAL A 567 -10.79 19.17 -14.43
C VAL A 567 -11.26 19.80 -13.13
N GLY A 568 -10.43 20.63 -12.49
CA GLY A 568 -10.87 21.55 -11.43
C GLY A 568 -10.85 21.04 -9.99
N VAL A 569 -10.02 20.02 -9.69
CA VAL A 569 -9.78 19.57 -8.31
C VAL A 569 -9.11 20.69 -7.49
N SER A 570 -9.51 20.88 -6.23
CA SER A 570 -9.01 21.99 -5.39
C SER A 570 -8.44 21.52 -4.05
N PHE A 571 -7.23 21.99 -3.74
CA PHE A 571 -6.51 21.81 -2.46
C PHE A 571 -6.21 23.18 -1.85
N ARG A 572 -6.56 23.40 -0.57
CA ARG A 572 -6.39 24.70 0.09
C ARG A 572 -5.88 24.55 1.53
N GLY A 573 -4.68 25.04 1.80
CA GLY A 573 -4.02 24.88 3.11
C GLY A 573 -3.87 23.42 3.51
N CYS A 574 -3.57 22.53 2.55
CA CYS A 574 -3.41 21.11 2.82
C CYS A 574 -1.95 20.79 3.13
N ARG A 575 -1.71 19.77 3.96
CA ARG A 575 -0.37 19.27 4.25
C ARG A 575 -0.17 17.89 3.65
N PHE A 576 0.88 17.74 2.85
CA PHE A 576 1.35 16.48 2.29
C PHE A 576 2.72 16.18 2.89
N ASP A 577 2.86 15.05 3.58
CA ASP A 577 4.09 14.71 4.27
C ASP A 577 4.36 13.21 4.17
N THR A 578 5.58 12.88 3.78
CA THR A 578 6.08 11.51 3.78
C THR A 578 7.34 11.47 4.63
N ASP A 579 7.18 11.09 5.90
CA ASP A 579 8.24 10.93 6.90
C ASP A 579 8.37 9.44 7.22
N VAL A 580 8.90 8.70 6.25
CA VAL A 580 9.14 7.25 6.36
C VAL A 580 10.65 6.99 6.35
N ASP A 581 11.18 6.47 7.46
CA ASP A 581 12.61 6.19 7.68
C ASP A 581 13.20 5.07 6.75
N TYR A 582 12.47 4.61 5.73
CA TYR A 582 12.80 3.42 4.96
C TYR A 582 13.65 3.69 3.71
N TYR A 583 14.96 3.44 3.84
CA TYR A 583 16.04 3.67 2.86
C TYR A 583 15.95 2.94 1.49
N ASP A 584 14.88 2.18 1.20
CA ASP A 584 14.76 1.36 -0.02
C ASP A 584 13.61 1.77 -0.97
N LEU A 585 12.89 2.87 -0.70
CA LEU A 585 11.80 3.36 -1.57
C LEU A 585 12.35 4.16 -2.76
N ASN A 586 13.12 3.50 -3.62
CA ASN A 586 13.82 4.13 -4.72
C ASN A 586 12.96 4.53 -5.94
N GLN A 587 11.61 4.44 -5.91
CA GLN A 587 10.78 4.87 -7.06
C GLN A 587 9.35 5.29 -6.65
N GLY A 588 8.91 6.51 -7.03
CA GLY A 588 7.50 6.85 -7.26
C GLY A 588 6.77 7.55 -6.12
N THR A 589 7.44 8.34 -5.28
CA THR A 589 6.80 9.05 -4.17
C THR A 589 6.33 10.44 -4.63
N GLN A 590 5.11 10.52 -5.18
CA GLN A 590 4.46 11.81 -5.44
C GLN A 590 3.43 12.18 -4.37
N ALA A 591 3.28 13.48 -4.08
CA ALA A 591 2.12 13.93 -3.32
C ALA A 591 0.90 14.00 -4.26
N ILE A 592 1.07 14.68 -5.40
CA ILE A 592 0.05 14.79 -6.45
C ILE A 592 0.65 14.34 -7.77
N TYR A 593 0.04 13.33 -8.37
CA TYR A 593 0.34 12.85 -9.72
C TYR A 593 -0.85 13.08 -10.65
N SER A 594 -0.65 13.80 -11.75
CA SER A 594 -1.72 14.12 -12.71
C SER A 594 -1.37 13.73 -14.15
N LEU A 595 -2.31 13.07 -14.83
CA LEU A 595 -2.25 12.77 -16.26
C LEU A 595 -3.48 13.36 -16.96
N GLY A 596 -3.30 14.44 -17.72
CA GLY A 596 -4.38 15.15 -18.41
C GLY A 596 -5.34 15.91 -17.49
N GLY A 597 -5.11 15.90 -16.16
CA GLY A 597 -5.97 16.58 -15.20
C GLY A 597 -5.55 18.02 -14.91
N SER A 598 -6.52 18.88 -14.57
CA SER A 598 -6.28 20.22 -14.03
C SER A 598 -6.70 20.32 -12.58
N PHE A 599 -5.89 21.02 -11.79
CA PHE A 599 -6.09 21.20 -10.37
C PHE A 599 -5.50 22.51 -9.88
N LYS A 600 -5.96 22.94 -8.70
CA LYS A 600 -5.47 24.12 -8.01
C LYS A 600 -4.99 23.76 -6.60
N VAL A 601 -3.77 24.17 -6.28
CA VAL A 601 -3.20 24.20 -4.92
C VAL A 601 -3.08 25.65 -4.48
N ASP A 602 -3.58 25.96 -3.28
CA ASP A 602 -3.68 27.31 -2.74
C ASP A 602 -3.42 27.33 -1.23
N GLY A 603 -3.10 28.50 -0.69
CA GLY A 603 -3.16 28.73 0.76
C GLY A 603 -4.61 28.93 1.25
N LEU A 604 -4.84 28.70 2.53
CA LEU A 604 -6.09 29.03 3.23
C LEU A 604 -5.90 30.30 4.07
N TYR A 605 -6.53 31.39 3.65
CA TYR A 605 -6.47 32.66 4.37
C TYR A 605 -7.69 32.84 5.27
N SER A 606 -7.47 33.04 6.58
CA SER A 606 -8.54 33.51 7.44
C SER A 606 -8.91 34.94 7.02
N LYS A 607 -10.21 35.20 6.78
CA LYS A 607 -10.68 36.56 6.56
C LYS A 607 -10.28 37.38 7.78
N PHE A 608 -9.59 38.51 7.55
CA PHE A 608 -9.06 39.51 8.49
C PHE A 608 -7.56 39.42 8.82
N ALA A 609 -6.77 40.05 7.92
CA ALA A 609 -5.56 40.82 8.18
C ALA A 609 -4.24 40.09 8.54
N ASP A 610 -3.56 39.54 7.52
CA ASP A 610 -2.12 39.70 7.23
C ASP A 610 -1.83 39.01 5.88
N PRO A 611 -1.16 39.62 4.87
CA PRO A 611 -0.63 38.90 3.71
C PRO A 611 0.31 37.73 4.05
N HIS A 612 0.74 37.59 5.32
CA HIS A 612 1.52 36.48 5.84
C HIS A 612 0.79 35.61 6.88
N GLY A 613 -0.51 35.82 7.12
CA GLY A 613 -1.31 35.14 8.15
C GLY A 613 -2.18 33.98 7.66
N GLY A 614 -1.89 33.44 6.46
CA GLY A 614 -2.58 32.28 5.88
C GLY A 614 -1.91 30.96 6.24
N ILE A 615 -2.67 29.87 6.21
CA ILE A 615 -2.15 28.49 6.24
C ILE A 615 -1.72 28.17 4.82
N TYR A 616 -0.41 28.00 4.60
CA TYR A 616 0.13 27.59 3.30
C TYR A 616 -0.24 26.12 3.04
N SER A 617 -0.29 25.71 1.77
CA SER A 617 -0.21 24.27 1.49
C SER A 617 1.24 23.82 1.62
N GLU A 618 1.48 22.66 2.21
CA GLU A 618 2.82 22.17 2.57
C GLU A 618 3.10 20.82 1.91
N PHE A 619 4.31 20.61 1.44
CA PHE A 619 4.76 19.38 0.78
C PHE A 619 6.17 19.00 1.25
N SER A 620 6.33 17.80 1.81
CA SER A 620 7.63 17.31 2.29
C SER A 620 7.87 15.81 2.10
N GLY A 621 9.14 15.46 1.82
CA GLY A 621 9.61 14.07 1.78
C GLY A 621 9.33 13.31 0.48
N TYR A 622 9.10 14.01 -0.63
CA TYR A 622 8.76 13.39 -1.92
C TYR A 622 9.91 13.39 -2.93
N GLU A 623 9.93 12.38 -3.81
CA GLU A 623 10.77 12.36 -5.01
C GLU A 623 10.35 13.51 -5.91
N HIS A 624 9.07 13.59 -6.27
CA HIS A 624 8.46 14.76 -6.90
C HIS A 624 7.19 15.14 -6.14
N ALA A 625 7.16 16.26 -5.41
CA ALA A 625 5.97 16.62 -4.64
C ALA A 625 4.74 16.78 -5.55
N ILE A 626 4.86 17.51 -6.66
CA ILE A 626 3.82 17.60 -7.69
C ILE A 626 4.40 17.19 -9.04
N GLU A 627 3.77 16.21 -9.68
CA GLU A 627 4.12 15.77 -11.02
C GLU A 627 2.87 15.77 -11.92
N ALA A 628 2.90 16.51 -13.02
CA ALA A 628 1.75 16.60 -13.92
C ALA A 628 2.16 16.58 -15.40
N TRP A 629 1.42 15.80 -16.19
CA TRP A 629 1.62 15.64 -17.63
C TRP A 629 0.33 15.94 -18.39
N ASN A 630 0.41 16.65 -19.52
CA ASN A 630 -0.75 16.89 -20.39
C ASN A 630 -0.46 16.60 -21.87
N TYR A 631 -0.39 15.32 -22.21
CA TYR A 631 -0.23 14.85 -23.59
C TYR A 631 -1.53 14.77 -24.41
N LEU A 632 -2.68 14.98 -23.76
CA LEU A 632 -4.02 14.85 -24.38
C LEU A 632 -4.53 16.16 -25.02
N LEU A 633 -3.67 17.19 -25.11
CA LEU A 633 -3.85 18.41 -25.91
C LEU A 633 -5.17 19.20 -25.69
N SER A 634 -5.78 19.16 -24.51
CA SER A 634 -6.84 20.13 -24.16
C SER A 634 -6.21 21.48 -23.79
N PRO A 635 -6.37 22.55 -24.59
CA PRO A 635 -5.72 23.85 -24.35
C PRO A 635 -6.31 24.62 -23.15
N TYR A 636 -7.33 24.08 -22.48
CA TYR A 636 -8.10 24.77 -21.43
C TYR A 636 -7.81 24.27 -20.01
N HIS A 637 -6.98 23.24 -19.85
CA HIS A 637 -6.73 22.58 -18.57
C HIS A 637 -5.48 23.16 -17.90
N ARG A 638 -5.66 24.16 -17.02
CA ARG A 638 -4.58 24.85 -16.31
C ARG A 638 -4.26 24.19 -14.96
N VAL A 639 -2.99 23.93 -14.69
CA VAL A 639 -2.47 23.67 -13.34
C VAL A 639 -2.14 24.99 -12.65
N THR A 640 -2.59 25.18 -11.41
CA THR A 640 -2.28 26.37 -10.59
C THR A 640 -1.72 25.95 -9.23
N VAL A 641 -0.55 26.45 -8.87
CA VAL A 641 0.08 26.24 -7.56
C VAL A 641 0.50 27.59 -7.02
N GLN A 642 -0.07 27.98 -5.88
CA GLN A 642 0.24 29.25 -5.25
C GLN A 642 0.18 29.17 -3.74
N TYR A 643 0.93 30.04 -3.06
CA TYR A 643 0.98 30.11 -1.60
C TYR A 643 1.21 28.74 -0.97
N SER A 644 2.23 28.05 -1.48
CA SER A 644 2.64 26.72 -1.05
C SER A 644 4.11 26.70 -0.63
N HIS A 645 4.43 25.81 0.31
CA HIS A 645 5.78 25.55 0.82
C HIS A 645 6.20 24.13 0.45
N PHE A 646 7.35 23.99 -0.19
CA PHE A 646 7.99 22.73 -0.54
C PHE A 646 9.29 22.60 0.24
N GLU A 647 9.45 21.55 1.04
CA GLU A 647 10.63 21.32 1.87
C GLU A 647 11.11 19.87 1.74
N ASN A 648 12.43 19.65 1.65
CA ASN A 648 13.03 18.31 1.63
C ASN A 648 12.44 17.37 0.55
N ASN A 649 12.13 17.92 -0.62
CA ASN A 649 11.73 17.14 -1.79
C ASN A 649 12.89 17.07 -2.78
N ASP A 650 13.08 15.94 -3.48
CA ASP A 650 14.09 15.88 -4.54
C ASP A 650 13.70 16.80 -5.71
N GLY A 651 12.42 16.78 -6.10
CA GLY A 651 11.78 17.73 -7.02
C GLY A 651 10.54 18.36 -6.39
N GLY A 652 10.44 19.69 -6.42
CA GLY A 652 9.25 20.39 -5.94
C GLY A 652 8.05 20.23 -6.89
N ILE A 653 8.15 20.78 -8.09
CA ILE A 653 7.07 20.72 -9.10
C ILE A 653 7.66 20.35 -10.47
N PHE A 654 7.11 19.30 -11.09
CA PHE A 654 7.39 18.90 -12.46
C PHE A 654 6.13 19.01 -13.34
N LEU A 655 6.23 19.77 -14.42
CA LEU A 655 5.14 20.01 -15.37
C LEU A 655 5.60 19.72 -16.80
N ALA A 656 4.93 18.77 -17.45
CA ALA A 656 5.26 18.35 -18.81
C ALA A 656 4.09 18.53 -19.77
N ALA A 657 4.34 19.20 -20.90
CA ALA A 657 3.33 19.50 -21.92
C ALA A 657 2.11 20.29 -21.39
N ILE A 658 2.28 21.07 -20.32
CA ILE A 658 1.19 21.86 -19.71
C ILE A 658 1.27 23.31 -20.19
N ASN A 659 0.20 23.77 -20.83
CA ASN A 659 0.08 25.17 -21.23
C ASN A 659 -0.68 26.00 -20.19
N ASN A 660 -0.37 27.29 -20.12
CA ASN A 660 -1.06 28.25 -19.25
C ASN A 660 -0.93 27.96 -17.74
N ALA A 661 0.07 27.16 -17.33
CA ALA A 661 0.32 26.86 -15.92
C ALA A 661 0.58 28.14 -15.13
N LYS A 662 0.16 28.18 -13.86
CA LYS A 662 0.36 29.32 -12.98
C LYS A 662 1.03 28.91 -11.68
N ILE A 663 2.31 29.24 -11.53
CA ILE A 663 3.16 28.89 -10.39
C ILE A 663 3.67 30.18 -9.74
N ILE A 664 3.03 30.62 -8.66
CA ILE A 664 3.28 31.95 -8.09
C ILE A 664 3.32 31.96 -6.57
N GLU A 665 4.08 32.87 -5.96
CA GLU A 665 4.06 33.10 -4.49
C GLU A 665 4.35 31.81 -3.67
N ASN A 666 5.19 30.92 -4.20
CA ASN A 666 5.58 29.68 -3.52
C ASN A 666 6.99 29.79 -2.93
N TYR A 667 7.27 29.00 -1.91
CA TYR A 667 8.59 28.87 -1.30
C TYR A 667 9.10 27.44 -1.46
N PHE A 668 10.34 27.29 -1.92
CA PHE A 668 11.01 26.01 -2.16
C PHE A 668 12.32 25.97 -1.37
N ASP A 669 12.42 25.04 -0.41
CA ASP A 669 13.67 24.60 0.20
C ASP A 669 14.16 23.34 -0.50
N ILE A 670 15.23 23.49 -1.29
CA ILE A 670 15.75 22.46 -2.18
C ILE A 670 16.99 21.83 -1.53
N PRO A 671 16.91 20.53 -1.16
CA PRO A 671 18.02 19.84 -0.52
C PRO A 671 19.22 19.69 -1.48
N ARG A 672 20.43 19.76 -0.92
CA ARG A 672 21.71 19.52 -1.63
C ARG A 672 22.33 18.18 -1.24
N THR A 673 21.51 17.14 -1.21
CA THR A 673 21.88 15.75 -0.90
C THR A 673 22.47 15.07 -2.13
N TYR A 674 23.59 14.36 -1.98
CA TYR A 674 24.21 13.64 -3.10
C TYR A 674 23.35 12.43 -3.48
N ASN A 675 22.45 12.61 -4.44
CA ASN A 675 21.80 11.52 -5.15
C ASN A 675 22.44 11.37 -6.53
N LEU A 676 23.04 10.22 -6.84
CA LEU A 676 23.65 9.95 -8.15
C LEU A 676 22.61 9.64 -9.24
N GLN A 677 21.33 9.51 -8.88
CA GLN A 677 20.25 9.14 -9.80
C GLN A 677 19.40 10.33 -10.24
N PHE A 678 19.34 11.43 -9.48
CA PHE A 678 18.45 12.57 -9.75
C PHE A 678 19.13 13.91 -9.43
N ILE A 679 18.74 14.96 -10.16
CA ILE A 679 19.16 16.35 -9.88
C ILE A 679 18.08 16.96 -8.99
N ASN A 680 18.45 17.60 -7.88
CA ASN A 680 17.49 18.28 -7.02
C ASN A 680 17.00 19.59 -7.66
N TYR A 681 15.69 19.83 -7.68
CA TYR A 681 15.13 21.06 -8.25
C TYR A 681 13.87 21.58 -7.55
N GLY A 682 13.64 22.89 -7.61
CA GLY A 682 12.41 23.50 -7.12
C GLY A 682 11.25 23.37 -8.12
N LEU A 683 11.47 23.82 -9.35
CA LEU A 683 10.46 23.85 -10.40
C LEU A 683 11.04 23.38 -11.74
N TYR A 684 10.30 22.55 -12.48
CA TYR A 684 10.69 22.10 -13.81
C TYR A 684 9.50 22.17 -14.78
N PHE A 685 9.62 23.04 -15.79
CA PHE A 685 8.80 23.04 -16.99
C PHE A 685 9.49 22.27 -18.12
N ASP A 686 8.86 21.21 -18.63
CA ASP A 686 9.25 20.51 -19.84
C ASP A 686 8.13 20.62 -20.89
N ALA A 687 8.48 21.01 -22.11
CA ALA A 687 7.54 21.17 -23.23
C ALA A 687 6.28 22.00 -22.88
N SER A 688 6.38 22.91 -21.90
CA SER A 688 5.26 23.65 -21.32
C SER A 688 5.32 25.12 -21.72
N SER A 689 4.19 25.75 -22.06
CA SER A 689 4.18 27.07 -22.70
C SER A 689 3.11 28.01 -22.14
N ALA A 690 3.27 29.31 -22.41
CA ALA A 690 2.38 30.38 -21.94
C ALA A 690 2.15 30.40 -20.41
N PHE A 691 3.16 30.01 -19.62
CA PHE A 691 3.02 29.92 -18.16
C PHE A 691 3.28 31.25 -17.44
N ASP A 692 2.68 31.39 -16.27
CA ASP A 692 2.97 32.42 -15.27
C ASP A 692 3.92 31.84 -14.21
N CYS A 693 5.13 32.40 -14.08
CA CYS A 693 6.10 32.03 -13.05
C CYS A 693 6.64 33.29 -12.35
N TYR A 694 6.05 33.68 -11.21
CA TYR A 694 6.49 34.90 -10.52
C TYR A 694 6.34 34.89 -9.00
N ASN A 695 7.17 35.72 -8.35
CA ASN A 695 7.22 35.87 -6.89
C ASN A 695 7.46 34.54 -6.14
N ASN A 696 8.10 33.56 -6.78
CA ASN A 696 8.53 32.35 -6.09
C ASN A 696 9.91 32.55 -5.45
N GLN A 697 10.17 31.86 -4.35
CA GLN A 697 11.45 31.87 -3.67
C GLN A 697 12.05 30.45 -3.68
N PHE A 698 13.25 30.31 -4.22
CA PHE A 698 14.02 29.07 -4.29
C PHE A 698 15.27 29.21 -3.42
N VAL A 699 15.45 28.30 -2.47
CA VAL A 699 16.58 28.33 -1.53
C VAL A 699 17.24 26.96 -1.52
N GLY A 700 18.54 26.91 -1.79
CA GLY A 700 19.32 25.69 -1.57
C GLY A 700 19.72 25.54 -0.10
N THR A 701 19.57 24.33 0.47
CA THR A 701 20.06 24.01 1.83
C THR A 701 21.48 23.44 1.82
N VAL A 702 22.15 23.44 2.98
CA VAL A 702 23.59 23.11 3.10
C VAL A 702 23.87 21.66 2.64
N GLY A 703 24.70 21.51 1.62
CA GLY A 703 25.11 20.19 1.11
C GLY A 703 26.06 20.32 -0.10
N SER A 704 26.52 19.20 -0.64
CA SER A 704 27.55 19.16 -1.69
C SER A 704 27.03 18.75 -3.08
N ALA A 705 25.74 18.43 -3.20
CA ALA A 705 25.12 18.09 -4.47
C ALA A 705 24.62 19.31 -5.27
N PRO A 706 24.43 19.16 -6.59
CA PRO A 706 23.82 20.20 -7.41
C PRO A 706 22.33 20.33 -7.13
N ALA A 707 21.91 21.57 -6.83
CA ALA A 707 20.51 21.96 -6.72
C ALA A 707 20.21 23.11 -7.69
N ILE A 708 19.06 23.05 -8.36
CA ILE A 708 18.62 24.03 -9.35
C ILE A 708 17.32 24.68 -8.88
N GLY A 709 17.22 26.01 -8.95
CA GLY A 709 15.99 26.71 -8.57
C GLY A 709 14.84 26.37 -9.50
N ALA A 710 14.98 26.70 -10.79
CA ALA A 710 14.01 26.35 -11.81
C ALA A 710 14.64 25.93 -13.15
N LEU A 711 14.03 24.93 -13.80
CA LEU A 711 14.40 24.41 -15.11
C LEU A 711 13.32 24.71 -16.15
N PHE A 712 13.77 25.11 -17.34
CA PHE A 712 12.90 25.41 -18.48
C PHE A 712 13.41 24.68 -19.73
N THR A 713 12.74 23.60 -20.09
CA THR A 713 13.11 22.75 -21.23
C THR A 713 12.04 22.80 -22.31
N ASN A 714 12.45 23.07 -23.55
CA ASN A 714 11.59 22.99 -24.74
C ASN A 714 10.23 23.73 -24.63
N CYS A 715 10.17 24.86 -23.90
CA CYS A 715 8.96 25.62 -23.62
C CYS A 715 8.35 26.35 -24.84
N GLY A 716 8.95 26.20 -26.02
CA GLY A 716 8.44 26.66 -27.29
C GLY A 716 8.70 28.15 -27.57
N GLU A 717 7.97 28.69 -28.55
CA GLU A 717 8.15 30.06 -29.06
C GLU A 717 7.24 31.08 -28.38
N ALA A 718 6.29 30.65 -27.55
CA ALA A 718 5.41 31.57 -26.85
C ALA A 718 6.18 32.46 -25.87
N ASN A 719 5.61 33.62 -25.57
CA ASN A 719 6.15 34.51 -24.55
C ASN A 719 5.95 33.90 -23.16
N ASN A 720 7.03 33.32 -22.65
CA ASN A 720 7.10 32.72 -21.33
C ASN A 720 7.88 33.66 -20.41
N LEU A 721 7.31 34.02 -19.26
CA LEU A 721 7.89 35.02 -18.38
C LEU A 721 8.15 34.44 -16.99
N ALA A 722 9.43 34.40 -16.61
CA ALA A 722 9.85 34.16 -15.23
C ALA A 722 10.24 35.52 -14.61
N TYR A 723 9.39 36.00 -13.69
CA TYR A 723 9.41 37.38 -13.21
C TYR A 723 9.51 37.50 -11.69
N ARG A 724 10.46 38.30 -11.20
CA ARG A 724 10.56 38.64 -9.76
C ARG A 724 10.58 37.42 -8.83
N ASN A 725 11.18 36.34 -9.30
CA ASN A 725 11.50 35.21 -8.46
C ASN A 725 12.83 35.47 -7.74
N ARG A 726 13.02 34.83 -6.60
CA ARG A 726 14.26 34.89 -5.81
C ARG A 726 14.92 33.52 -5.80
N ALA A 727 16.22 33.44 -6.02
CA ALA A 727 16.97 32.20 -6.03
C ALA A 727 18.30 32.36 -5.28
N ASP A 728 18.48 31.64 -4.17
CA ASP A 728 19.63 31.79 -3.27
C ASP A 728 20.29 30.43 -2.94
N ASN A 729 21.62 30.43 -2.78
CA ASN A 729 22.42 29.28 -2.35
C ASN A 729 22.33 28.01 -3.24
N LEU A 730 22.08 28.18 -4.54
CA LEU A 730 21.90 27.09 -5.50
C LEU A 730 23.16 26.85 -6.34
N SER A 731 23.24 25.67 -6.96
CA SER A 731 24.27 25.41 -7.98
C SER A 731 23.95 26.16 -9.27
N VAL A 732 22.67 26.20 -9.64
CA VAL A 732 22.16 27.06 -10.71
C VAL A 732 20.88 27.72 -10.21
N GLY A 733 20.79 29.04 -10.30
CA GLY A 733 19.55 29.77 -10.05
C GLY A 733 18.46 29.30 -11.01
N PHE A 734 18.58 29.67 -12.28
CA PHE A 734 17.73 29.20 -13.38
C PHE A 734 18.51 28.55 -14.51
N GLU A 735 17.98 27.43 -15.00
CA GLU A 735 18.51 26.69 -16.14
C GLU A 735 17.49 26.65 -17.27
N ALA A 736 17.95 26.90 -18.50
CA ALA A 736 17.15 26.74 -19.70
C ALA A 736 17.86 25.82 -20.70
N TYR A 737 17.15 24.81 -21.20
CA TYR A 737 17.67 23.83 -22.15
C TYR A 737 16.78 23.72 -23.40
N GLY A 738 17.39 23.68 -24.58
CA GLY A 738 16.69 23.35 -25.82
C GLY A 738 15.85 24.49 -26.39
N TRP A 739 14.64 24.18 -26.89
CA TRP A 739 13.78 25.10 -27.64
C TRP A 739 12.92 25.99 -26.73
N ASN A 740 13.40 27.19 -26.40
CA ASN A 740 12.63 28.16 -25.59
C ASN A 740 12.54 29.56 -26.24
N ARG A 741 12.70 29.65 -27.57
CA ARG A 741 12.59 30.90 -28.33
C ARG A 741 12.08 30.67 -29.75
N SER A 742 11.55 31.75 -30.33
CA SER A 742 11.28 31.84 -31.77
C SER A 742 12.56 31.92 -32.61
N SER A 743 12.48 31.41 -33.84
CA SER A 743 13.51 31.61 -34.89
C SER A 743 13.36 32.93 -35.62
N THR A 744 12.16 33.52 -35.60
CA THR A 744 11.74 34.57 -36.55
C THR A 744 11.45 35.90 -35.87
N ASN A 745 11.15 35.90 -34.57
CA ASN A 745 10.89 37.11 -33.79
C ASN A 745 11.55 37.03 -32.40
N ASN A 746 11.26 38.01 -31.54
CA ASN A 746 11.84 38.11 -30.20
C ASN A 746 11.02 37.37 -29.12
N ASP A 747 10.05 36.55 -29.51
CA ASP A 747 9.24 35.81 -28.54
C ASP A 747 10.01 34.60 -27.98
N GLY A 748 9.69 34.24 -26.75
CA GLY A 748 10.30 33.11 -26.05
C GLY A 748 10.35 33.30 -24.53
N LEU A 749 11.21 32.51 -23.90
CA LEU A 749 11.49 32.61 -22.46
C LEU A 749 12.30 33.87 -22.14
N ASP A 750 11.78 34.64 -21.20
CA ASP A 750 12.35 35.91 -20.76
C ASP A 750 12.47 35.95 -19.23
N PHE A 751 13.70 36.12 -18.75
CA PHE A 751 14.01 36.27 -17.33
C PHE A 751 14.07 37.75 -16.98
N ARG A 752 13.10 38.23 -16.21
CA ARG A 752 13.03 39.65 -15.82
C ARG A 752 12.87 39.84 -14.32
N CYS A 753 13.57 40.84 -13.80
CA CYS A 753 13.46 41.31 -12.44
C CYS A 753 13.69 40.23 -11.38
N ASN A 754 14.33 39.10 -11.71
CA ASN A 754 14.62 38.07 -10.73
C ASN A 754 15.80 38.50 -9.84
N ASP A 755 15.82 38.03 -8.60
CA ASP A 755 16.86 38.34 -7.62
C ASP A 755 17.66 37.08 -7.26
N PHE A 756 18.89 37.00 -7.78
CA PHE A 756 19.78 35.85 -7.62
C PHE A 756 20.88 36.16 -6.59
N GLY A 757 20.92 35.39 -5.51
CA GLY A 757 21.97 35.48 -4.52
C GLY A 757 21.90 36.67 -3.58
N TYR A 758 20.69 37.16 -3.27
CA TYR A 758 20.45 38.21 -2.28
C TYR A 758 20.80 37.74 -0.86
N GLY A 759 20.32 36.54 -0.48
CA GLY A 759 20.54 35.98 0.85
C GLY A 759 21.86 35.23 0.98
N ALA A 760 22.21 34.48 -0.07
CA ALA A 760 23.44 33.73 -0.20
C ALA A 760 23.69 33.45 -1.68
N GLY A 761 24.92 33.70 -2.16
CA GLY A 761 25.24 33.62 -3.58
C GLY A 761 25.04 32.24 -4.19
N ASN A 762 24.61 32.20 -5.45
CA ASN A 762 24.59 30.96 -6.23
C ASN A 762 25.97 30.69 -6.83
N TYR A 763 26.22 29.44 -7.25
CA TYR A 763 27.41 29.13 -8.04
C TYR A 763 27.28 29.66 -9.48
N MET A 764 26.12 29.45 -10.09
CA MET A 764 25.68 30.12 -11.31
C MET A 764 24.29 30.71 -11.10
N ASP A 765 24.02 31.91 -11.61
CA ASP A 765 22.66 32.48 -11.52
C ASP A 765 21.80 32.04 -12.71
N ILE A 766 22.31 32.17 -13.94
CA ILE A 766 21.62 31.74 -15.15
C ILE A 766 22.52 30.86 -16.02
N TYR A 767 22.02 29.66 -16.37
CA TYR A 767 22.66 28.75 -17.31
C TYR A 767 21.74 28.45 -18.50
N VAL A 768 22.22 28.69 -19.72
CA VAL A 768 21.47 28.43 -20.95
C VAL A 768 22.28 27.48 -21.84
N SER A 769 21.67 26.36 -22.23
CA SER A 769 22.31 25.35 -23.08
C SER A 769 21.35 24.77 -24.12
N GLY A 770 21.88 24.03 -25.08
CA GLY A 770 21.10 23.45 -26.18
C GLY A 770 21.92 22.50 -27.04
N THR A 771 21.25 21.78 -27.94
CA THR A 771 21.88 20.76 -28.80
C THR A 771 22.57 21.35 -30.03
N SER A 772 22.28 22.61 -30.35
CA SER A 772 22.93 23.37 -31.42
C SER A 772 22.82 24.88 -31.19
N THR A 773 23.53 25.66 -32.00
CA THR A 773 23.40 27.13 -32.03
C THR A 773 22.37 27.62 -33.06
N SER A 774 21.55 26.71 -33.61
CA SER A 774 20.62 27.01 -34.72
C SER A 774 19.21 27.39 -34.27
N GLY A 775 18.56 28.26 -35.07
CA GLY A 775 17.12 28.58 -35.05
C GLY A 775 16.54 28.94 -33.69
N ASN A 776 15.99 27.93 -33.02
CA ASN A 776 15.07 28.04 -31.89
C ASN A 776 15.72 27.68 -30.54
N GLN A 777 17.02 27.34 -30.52
CA GLN A 777 17.73 26.89 -29.31
C GLN A 777 18.12 28.05 -28.39
N GLY A 778 17.96 27.88 -27.08
CA GLY A 778 18.21 28.90 -26.06
C GLY A 778 16.92 29.62 -25.66
N ILE A 779 17.05 30.86 -25.16
CA ILE A 779 15.95 31.70 -24.65
C ILE A 779 15.77 32.97 -25.50
N SER A 780 14.73 33.78 -25.24
CA SER A 780 14.38 34.95 -26.07
C SER A 780 15.61 35.77 -26.46
N GLU A 781 15.66 36.18 -27.74
CA GLU A 781 16.80 36.91 -28.32
C GLU A 781 17.10 38.21 -27.58
N HIS A 782 16.09 38.83 -26.97
CA HIS A 782 16.25 40.02 -26.16
C HIS A 782 15.68 39.75 -24.77
N GLN A 783 16.56 39.48 -23.80
CA GLN A 783 16.20 39.48 -22.40
C GLN A 783 15.93 40.93 -21.97
N GLY A 784 14.65 41.24 -21.78
CA GLY A 784 14.14 42.60 -21.73
C GLY A 784 14.40 43.44 -22.99
N SER A 785 13.73 44.58 -23.10
CA SER A 785 13.95 45.55 -24.19
C SER A 785 13.70 46.99 -23.75
N TYR A 786 14.52 47.94 -24.22
CA TYR A 786 14.29 49.37 -23.97
C TYR A 786 13.33 49.96 -25.01
N ALA A 787 12.03 49.73 -24.83
CA ALA A 787 10.97 50.34 -25.63
C ALA A 787 10.53 51.72 -25.08
N GLY A 788 11.48 52.55 -24.62
CA GLY A 788 11.21 53.85 -24.00
C GLY A 788 10.75 53.81 -22.54
N SER A 789 10.82 52.65 -21.88
CA SER A 789 10.48 52.46 -20.47
C SER A 789 11.52 51.56 -19.80
N VAL A 790 11.99 51.95 -18.60
CA VAL A 790 12.92 51.15 -17.79
C VAL A 790 12.28 49.88 -17.24
N ASN A 791 10.94 49.81 -17.21
CA ASN A 791 10.18 48.65 -16.72
C ASN A 791 10.23 47.45 -17.67
N ASN A 792 10.67 47.67 -18.91
CA ASN A 792 10.77 46.62 -19.92
C ASN A 792 12.18 46.01 -20.00
N LEU A 793 13.16 46.59 -19.31
CA LEU A 793 14.51 46.03 -19.19
C LEU A 793 14.49 44.74 -18.36
N ALA A 794 15.49 43.88 -18.55
CA ALA A 794 15.58 42.63 -17.80
C ALA A 794 15.79 42.91 -16.32
N ASN A 795 16.79 43.72 -15.97
CA ASN A 795 17.07 44.17 -14.60
C ASN A 795 17.03 43.05 -13.54
N ASN A 796 17.50 41.84 -13.89
CA ASN A 796 17.77 40.82 -12.88
C ASN A 796 18.93 41.29 -12.00
N LEU A 797 18.92 40.93 -10.73
CA LEU A 797 19.99 41.18 -9.77
C LEU A 797 20.84 39.92 -9.64
N PHE A 798 22.12 39.98 -10.01
CA PHE A 798 23.06 38.85 -9.98
C PHE A 798 23.86 38.76 -8.67
N THR A 799 24.38 37.57 -8.38
CA THR A 799 25.33 37.30 -7.31
C THR A 799 26.65 38.05 -7.59
N LEU A 800 27.29 38.62 -6.58
CA LEU A 800 28.57 39.34 -6.77
C LEU A 800 29.76 38.36 -6.72
N GLY A 801 30.49 38.21 -7.84
CA GLY A 801 31.80 37.53 -7.89
C GLY A 801 31.76 36.02 -8.22
N SER A 802 30.64 35.53 -8.74
CA SER A 802 30.39 34.15 -9.20
C SER A 802 30.34 34.08 -10.75
N SER A 803 29.92 32.95 -11.34
CA SER A 803 29.59 32.85 -12.76
C SER A 803 28.14 33.26 -13.01
N ASP A 804 27.91 34.53 -13.29
CA ASP A 804 26.56 35.12 -13.25
C ASP A 804 25.68 34.63 -14.41
N TYR A 805 26.19 34.60 -15.64
CA TYR A 805 25.37 34.25 -16.82
C TYR A 805 26.18 33.48 -17.87
N ILE A 806 25.94 32.18 -17.98
CA ILE A 806 26.62 31.34 -18.99
C ILE A 806 25.61 30.89 -20.04
N ASN A 807 25.87 31.24 -21.30
CA ASN A 807 25.13 30.77 -22.46
C ASN A 807 26.03 29.96 -23.41
N THR A 808 25.66 28.71 -23.65
CA THR A 808 26.29 27.82 -24.64
C THR A 808 25.39 27.53 -25.85
N ALA A 809 24.13 28.01 -25.81
CA ALA A 809 23.17 27.91 -26.89
C ALA A 809 23.33 29.07 -27.90
N ARG A 810 22.25 29.43 -28.60
CA ARG A 810 22.26 30.57 -29.52
C ARG A 810 22.49 31.88 -28.76
N HIS A 811 23.36 32.71 -29.31
CA HIS A 811 23.71 34.02 -28.76
C HIS A 811 22.47 34.95 -28.70
N HIS A 812 22.36 35.75 -27.64
CA HIS A 812 21.26 36.70 -27.39
C HIS A 812 21.73 37.97 -26.65
N PHE A 813 20.84 38.93 -26.47
CA PHE A 813 21.10 40.23 -25.87
C PHE A 813 20.51 40.33 -24.46
N TYR A 814 21.29 40.89 -23.53
CA TYR A 814 20.85 41.17 -22.15
C TYR A 814 20.77 42.69 -21.91
N ASN A 815 19.56 43.21 -21.66
CA ASN A 815 19.29 44.65 -21.55
C ASN A 815 19.07 45.06 -20.10
N TYR A 816 19.91 45.95 -19.56
CA TYR A 816 19.85 46.36 -18.15
C TYR A 816 20.16 47.85 -17.94
N GLY A 817 19.67 48.42 -16.84
CA GLY A 817 19.92 49.80 -16.46
C GLY A 817 21.05 49.98 -15.44
N GLY A 818 21.37 51.23 -15.09
CA GLY A 818 22.32 51.58 -14.04
C GLY A 818 21.68 51.68 -12.65
N GLY A 819 22.50 51.92 -11.62
CA GLY A 819 22.03 52.04 -10.23
C GLY A 819 22.66 50.98 -9.35
N ASP A 820 21.98 49.85 -9.18
CA ASP A 820 22.51 48.70 -8.45
C ASP A 820 23.61 47.99 -9.28
N PRO A 821 24.81 47.76 -8.72
CA PRO A 821 25.88 47.04 -9.42
C PRO A 821 25.51 45.60 -9.79
N ARG A 822 24.52 44.98 -9.12
CA ARG A 822 24.04 43.63 -9.40
C ARG A 822 23.22 43.53 -10.68
N TYR A 823 22.81 44.64 -11.31
CA TYR A 823 22.19 44.58 -12.63
C TYR A 823 23.15 44.11 -13.73
N ASN A 824 24.45 44.27 -13.50
CA ASN A 824 25.48 43.85 -14.45
C ASN A 824 25.90 42.39 -14.17
N PRO A 825 25.72 41.45 -15.11
CA PRO A 825 26.27 40.10 -15.00
C PRO A 825 27.78 40.13 -15.27
N ASN A 826 28.57 40.61 -14.29
CA ASN A 826 30.00 40.89 -14.42
C ASN A 826 30.84 39.68 -14.89
N ASN A 827 30.33 38.45 -14.73
CA ASN A 827 30.93 37.23 -15.24
C ASN A 827 29.99 36.49 -16.19
N SER A 828 29.81 37.05 -17.38
CA SER A 828 28.95 36.51 -18.44
C SER A 828 29.74 35.87 -19.60
N SER A 829 29.12 34.90 -20.28
CA SER A 829 29.65 34.27 -21.50
C SER A 829 28.53 33.94 -22.48
N GLY A 830 28.76 34.14 -23.78
CA GLY A 830 27.80 33.79 -24.84
C GLY A 830 26.62 34.76 -25.00
N ILE A 831 26.70 35.96 -24.42
CA ILE A 831 25.68 37.02 -24.52
C ILE A 831 26.29 38.36 -24.94
N THR A 832 25.46 39.29 -25.45
CA THR A 832 25.83 40.70 -25.61
C THR A 832 25.07 41.58 -24.62
N GLU A 833 25.83 42.24 -23.76
CA GLU A 833 25.33 43.17 -22.76
C GLU A 833 24.99 44.54 -23.38
N SER A 834 23.79 45.03 -23.10
CA SER A 834 23.29 46.34 -23.52
C SER A 834 22.95 47.19 -22.30
N TYR A 835 23.90 48.04 -21.91
CA TYR A 835 23.80 48.94 -20.76
C TYR A 835 23.08 50.24 -21.10
N TYR A 836 22.10 50.63 -20.27
CA TYR A 836 21.41 51.90 -20.33
C TYR A 836 21.71 52.74 -19.08
N SER A 837 22.20 53.98 -19.26
CA SER A 837 22.69 54.85 -18.18
C SER A 837 21.62 55.41 -17.23
N PHE A 838 20.36 54.99 -17.38
CA PHE A 838 19.27 55.39 -16.48
C PHE A 838 19.44 54.69 -15.13
N ASN A 839 19.28 55.45 -14.04
CA ASN A 839 19.29 54.87 -12.70
C ASN A 839 17.95 54.15 -12.45
N VAL A 840 17.99 52.83 -12.38
CA VAL A 840 16.86 51.95 -12.14
C VAL A 840 16.68 51.79 -10.63
N ASN A 841 15.50 52.13 -10.13
CA ASN A 841 15.07 51.73 -8.81
C ASN A 841 14.27 50.42 -8.95
N TYR A 842 14.83 49.32 -8.43
CA TYR A 842 14.27 47.97 -8.57
C TYR A 842 12.77 47.92 -8.25
N ASN A 843 12.33 48.40 -7.08
CA ASN A 843 10.92 48.33 -6.68
C ASN A 843 9.98 49.08 -7.63
N SER A 844 10.44 50.17 -8.26
CA SER A 844 9.64 50.95 -9.21
C SER A 844 9.67 50.40 -10.64
N ALA A 845 10.80 49.82 -11.06
CA ALA A 845 11.00 49.26 -12.40
C ALA A 845 10.53 47.80 -12.50
N CYS A 846 10.48 47.12 -11.36
CA CYS A 846 10.04 45.74 -11.18
C CYS A 846 8.82 45.66 -10.24
N PRO A 847 7.69 46.33 -10.56
CA PRO A 847 6.51 46.30 -9.72
C PRO A 847 5.89 44.89 -9.68
N ASP A 848 5.18 44.55 -8.61
CA ASP A 848 4.43 43.30 -8.58
C ASP A 848 3.41 43.26 -9.72
N LEU A 849 3.36 42.13 -10.44
CA LEU A 849 2.31 41.93 -11.43
C LEU A 849 0.98 41.77 -10.66
N THR A 850 0.04 42.67 -10.90
CA THR A 850 -1.33 42.48 -10.37
C THR A 850 -1.89 41.16 -10.88
N ALA A 851 -2.64 40.43 -10.05
CA ALA A 851 -3.29 39.19 -10.46
C ALA A 851 -4.15 39.44 -11.73
N GLY A 852 -3.65 39.03 -12.90
CA GLY A 852 -4.27 39.28 -14.21
C GLY A 852 -3.52 40.21 -15.17
N SER A 853 -2.32 40.71 -14.84
CA SER A 853 -1.49 41.53 -15.72
C SER A 853 -0.21 40.84 -16.23
N GLY A 854 -0.07 39.53 -16.00
CA GLY A 854 0.95 38.72 -16.69
C GLY A 854 0.70 38.79 -18.19
N GLY A 855 1.75 39.08 -18.96
CA GLY A 855 1.70 39.48 -20.37
C GLY A 855 1.22 38.45 -21.39
N GLY A 856 0.29 37.56 -21.02
CA GLY A 856 -0.62 36.95 -21.96
C GLY A 856 -1.75 37.94 -22.24
N THR A 857 -1.55 38.88 -23.17
CA THR A 857 -2.72 39.26 -23.98
C THR A 857 -3.21 37.96 -24.57
N ASP A 858 -4.45 37.58 -24.24
CA ASP A 858 -5.22 36.60 -25.00
C ASP A 858 -4.88 36.83 -26.49
N PRO A 859 -4.07 35.97 -27.14
CA PRO A 859 -3.72 36.20 -28.51
C PRO A 859 -5.01 35.95 -29.25
N GLY A 860 -5.71 37.06 -29.55
CA GLY A 860 -6.80 37.07 -30.49
C GLY A 860 -6.33 36.28 -31.70
N GLU A 861 -7.00 35.15 -31.89
CA GLU A 861 -6.94 34.26 -33.04
C GLU A 861 -5.96 34.69 -34.14
N ASP A 862 -4.64 34.45 -33.99
CA ASP A 862 -3.80 34.17 -35.16
C ASP A 862 -3.39 32.70 -35.11
N PRO A 863 -4.16 31.85 -35.78
CA PRO A 863 -4.01 30.44 -35.69
C PRO A 863 -3.26 29.90 -36.91
N SER A 864 -2.49 30.68 -37.64
CA SER A 864 -1.99 30.26 -38.97
C SER A 864 -0.81 29.27 -38.95
N GLY A 865 0.09 29.33 -37.97
CA GLY A 865 1.19 28.36 -37.84
C GLY A 865 0.77 27.04 -37.19
N SER A 866 -0.12 27.12 -36.19
CA SER A 866 -0.67 26.00 -35.44
C SER A 866 -1.92 25.40 -36.09
N LYS A 867 -2.79 26.11 -36.83
CA LYS A 867 -3.91 25.48 -37.60
C LYS A 867 -3.42 24.67 -38.78
N GLY A 868 -2.28 24.98 -39.40
CA GLY A 868 -1.77 24.13 -40.47
C GLY A 868 -1.47 22.71 -39.97
N LYS A 869 -0.83 22.62 -38.80
CA LYS A 869 -0.48 21.34 -38.16
C LYS A 869 -1.59 20.77 -37.28
N MET A 870 -2.44 21.60 -36.66
CA MET A 870 -3.61 21.19 -35.87
C MET A 870 -4.81 20.82 -36.74
N ALA A 871 -5.04 21.44 -37.90
CA ALA A 871 -6.10 20.97 -38.82
C ALA A 871 -5.69 19.67 -39.52
N GLN A 872 -4.39 19.51 -39.80
CA GLN A 872 -3.83 18.27 -40.29
C GLN A 872 -3.88 17.18 -39.21
N ALA A 873 -3.34 17.43 -38.01
CA ALA A 873 -3.40 16.51 -36.87
C ALA A 873 -4.83 16.24 -36.38
N GLN A 874 -5.75 17.21 -36.39
CA GLN A 874 -7.16 17.00 -36.03
C GLN A 874 -7.92 16.27 -37.15
N SER A 875 -7.59 16.48 -38.43
CA SER A 875 -8.15 15.66 -39.51
C SER A 875 -7.62 14.23 -39.45
N GLU A 876 -6.37 14.06 -39.04
CA GLU A 876 -5.69 12.78 -38.84
C GLU A 876 -6.19 12.06 -37.58
N LEU A 877 -6.47 12.79 -36.48
CA LEU A 877 -7.07 12.27 -35.24
C LEU A 877 -8.54 11.91 -35.45
N ASN A 878 -9.31 12.77 -36.15
CA ASN A 878 -10.70 12.47 -36.49
C ASN A 878 -10.80 11.31 -37.49
N TYR A 879 -9.80 11.16 -38.37
CA TYR A 879 -9.68 9.99 -39.26
C TYR A 879 -9.29 8.74 -38.46
N TYR A 880 -8.38 8.85 -37.49
CA TYR A 880 -7.96 7.77 -36.58
C TYR A 880 -9.11 7.32 -35.66
N ASP A 881 -9.88 8.24 -35.07
CA ASP A 881 -11.03 7.96 -34.21
C ASP A 881 -12.22 7.39 -35.00
N ALA A 882 -12.46 7.87 -36.22
CA ALA A 882 -13.44 7.28 -37.12
C ALA A 882 -13.05 5.87 -37.59
N LEU A 883 -11.74 5.60 -37.74
CA LEU A 883 -11.21 4.27 -38.04
C LEU A 883 -11.19 3.36 -36.81
N LEU A 884 -10.92 3.87 -35.60
CA LEU A 884 -10.98 3.12 -34.33
C LEU A 884 -12.42 2.69 -34.03
N ALA A 885 -13.38 3.56 -34.33
CA ALA A 885 -14.80 3.26 -34.26
C ALA A 885 -15.24 2.20 -35.30
N GLN A 886 -14.57 2.14 -36.47
CA GLN A 886 -14.76 1.05 -37.45
C GLN A 886 -13.97 -0.23 -37.10
N TYR A 887 -12.84 -0.11 -36.40
CA TYR A 887 -12.01 -1.20 -35.87
C TYR A 887 -12.75 -1.99 -34.77
N GLN A 888 -13.49 -1.30 -33.91
CA GLN A 888 -14.42 -1.91 -32.95
C GLN A 888 -15.59 -2.65 -33.64
N LEU A 889 -15.75 -2.49 -34.95
CA LEU A 889 -16.76 -3.15 -35.80
C LEU A 889 -16.15 -4.20 -36.77
N GLY A 890 -14.83 -4.45 -36.74
CA GLY A 890 -14.16 -5.57 -37.42
C GLY A 890 -13.70 -5.33 -38.88
N ALA A 891 -12.65 -4.53 -39.09
CA ALA A 891 -12.08 -4.24 -40.42
C ALA A 891 -11.00 -5.26 -40.89
N ASP A 892 -10.73 -5.30 -42.21
CA ASP A 892 -9.90 -6.29 -42.93
C ASP A 892 -8.42 -5.88 -43.16
N GLU A 893 -7.57 -6.89 -43.42
CA GLU A 893 -6.09 -6.84 -43.50
C GLU A 893 -5.53 -5.83 -44.54
N GLU A 894 -6.25 -5.63 -45.65
CA GLU A 894 -5.83 -4.76 -46.76
C GLU A 894 -5.89 -3.26 -46.38
N GLN A 895 -6.78 -2.89 -45.46
CA GLN A 895 -6.90 -1.52 -44.96
C GLN A 895 -5.83 -1.19 -43.90
N LEU A 896 -5.37 -2.19 -43.17
CA LEU A 896 -4.29 -2.07 -42.16
C LEU A 896 -2.89 -1.95 -42.80
N GLU A 897 -2.63 -2.59 -43.93
CA GLU A 897 -1.38 -2.39 -44.71
C GLU A 897 -1.33 -1.01 -45.40
N ALA A 898 -2.48 -0.39 -45.69
CA ALA A 898 -2.53 0.98 -46.21
C ALA A 898 -2.08 2.03 -45.17
N LEU A 899 -2.24 1.77 -43.86
CA LEU A 899 -1.72 2.61 -42.76
C LEU A 899 -0.18 2.67 -42.75
N LEU A 900 0.49 1.56 -43.09
CA LEU A 900 1.97 1.49 -43.15
C LEU A 900 2.57 2.30 -44.29
N ALA A 901 1.81 2.52 -45.37
CA ALA A 901 2.25 3.27 -46.53
C ALA A 901 2.23 4.81 -46.32
N ALA A 902 1.61 5.29 -45.23
CA ALA A 902 1.62 6.70 -44.86
C ALA A 902 2.91 7.05 -44.09
N THR A 903 3.79 7.81 -44.74
CA THR A 903 5.19 8.03 -44.30
C THR A 903 5.36 8.73 -42.95
N GLU A 904 4.34 9.36 -42.38
CA GLU A 904 4.42 10.11 -41.10
C GLU A 904 3.83 9.35 -39.89
N LEU A 905 3.11 8.23 -40.10
CA LEU A 905 2.47 7.43 -39.04
C LEU A 905 3.04 6.00 -38.95
N ARG A 906 4.10 5.71 -39.71
CA ARG A 906 4.67 4.38 -39.91
C ARG A 906 4.97 3.65 -38.59
N ASP A 907 5.54 4.34 -37.60
CA ASP A 907 5.96 3.73 -36.32
C ASP A 907 4.78 3.44 -35.38
N ALA A 908 3.76 4.30 -35.35
CA ALA A 908 2.55 4.09 -34.58
C ALA A 908 1.71 2.95 -35.19
N ALA A 909 1.56 2.95 -36.52
CA ALA A 909 0.93 1.86 -37.27
C ALA A 909 1.64 0.52 -37.04
N LEU A 910 2.99 0.52 -37.05
CA LEU A 910 3.80 -0.67 -36.75
C LEU A 910 3.47 -1.27 -35.38
N ARG A 911 3.37 -0.41 -34.36
CA ARG A 911 3.08 -0.84 -32.98
C ARG A 911 1.68 -1.42 -32.88
N THR A 912 0.69 -0.77 -33.48
CA THR A 912 -0.70 -1.26 -33.50
C THR A 912 -0.85 -2.59 -34.23
N LEU A 913 -0.15 -2.79 -35.36
CA LEU A 913 -0.12 -4.05 -36.09
C LEU A 913 0.53 -5.19 -35.29
N ILE A 914 1.65 -4.90 -34.62
CA ILE A 914 2.33 -5.86 -33.73
C ILE A 914 1.38 -6.28 -32.59
N SER A 915 0.70 -5.32 -31.96
CA SER A 915 -0.29 -5.61 -30.91
C SER A 915 -1.52 -6.37 -31.44
N HIS A 916 -1.97 -6.09 -32.68
CA HIS A 916 -3.09 -6.78 -33.30
C HIS A 916 -2.78 -8.27 -33.52
N TYR A 917 -1.67 -8.61 -34.17
CA TYR A 917 -1.28 -10.00 -34.38
C TYR A 917 -0.96 -10.71 -33.04
N ALA A 918 -0.40 -10.00 -32.06
CA ALA A 918 -0.16 -10.54 -30.72
C ALA A 918 -1.45 -10.83 -29.92
N ALA A 919 -2.58 -10.20 -30.26
CA ALA A 919 -3.86 -10.36 -29.57
C ALA A 919 -4.77 -11.44 -30.19
N GLN A 920 -4.40 -12.01 -31.33
CA GLN A 920 -5.11 -13.15 -31.92
C GLN A 920 -4.84 -14.45 -31.12
N SER A 921 -5.53 -15.55 -31.44
CA SER A 921 -5.33 -16.82 -30.73
C SER A 921 -3.85 -17.23 -30.70
N GLU A 922 -3.37 -17.78 -29.57
CA GLU A 922 -1.93 -17.93 -29.26
C GLU A 922 -1.10 -18.56 -30.39
N GLU A 923 -1.65 -19.56 -31.09
CA GLU A 923 -0.96 -20.30 -32.15
C GLU A 923 -0.97 -19.56 -33.51
N GLU A 924 -2.11 -18.93 -33.85
CA GLU A 924 -2.31 -18.22 -35.12
C GLU A 924 -1.64 -16.84 -35.11
N GLY A 925 -1.81 -16.10 -34.01
CA GLY A 925 -1.22 -14.77 -33.80
C GLY A 925 0.31 -14.80 -33.76
N THR A 926 0.90 -15.79 -33.09
CA THR A 926 2.37 -15.94 -33.03
C THR A 926 2.97 -16.26 -34.40
N THR A 927 2.27 -17.07 -35.20
CA THR A 927 2.73 -17.45 -36.55
C THR A 927 2.65 -16.25 -37.51
N GLN A 928 1.54 -15.53 -37.51
CA GLN A 928 1.34 -14.34 -38.33
C GLN A 928 2.27 -13.20 -37.91
N LEU A 929 2.45 -12.97 -36.61
CA LEU A 929 3.37 -11.97 -36.06
C LEU A 929 4.82 -12.25 -36.47
N LYS A 930 5.30 -13.48 -36.34
CA LYS A 930 6.67 -13.82 -36.78
C LYS A 930 6.84 -13.68 -38.29
N SER A 931 5.83 -14.06 -39.08
CA SER A 931 5.90 -13.92 -40.53
C SER A 931 5.93 -12.44 -40.94
N PHE A 932 5.10 -11.61 -40.31
CA PHE A 932 5.09 -10.15 -40.45
C PHE A 932 6.45 -9.55 -40.08
N LEU A 933 6.95 -9.81 -38.88
CA LEU A 933 8.23 -9.26 -38.41
C LEU A 933 9.43 -9.69 -39.27
N LYS A 934 9.45 -10.95 -39.76
CA LYS A 934 10.50 -11.45 -40.67
C LYS A 934 10.52 -10.77 -42.03
N SER A 935 9.37 -10.27 -42.49
CA SER A 935 9.23 -9.58 -43.77
C SER A 935 9.68 -8.12 -43.76
N ARG A 936 9.95 -7.55 -42.58
CA ARG A 936 10.20 -6.12 -42.36
C ARG A 936 11.71 -5.82 -42.29
N SER A 937 12.15 -4.76 -42.95
CA SER A 937 13.56 -4.34 -43.00
C SER A 937 13.93 -3.37 -41.87
N GLU A 938 12.94 -2.74 -41.26
CA GLU A 938 13.04 -1.69 -40.25
C GLU A 938 13.71 -2.18 -38.95
N LEU A 939 14.42 -1.28 -38.25
CA LEU A 939 15.15 -1.62 -37.02
C LEU A 939 14.22 -2.18 -35.94
N TYR A 940 13.09 -1.51 -35.73
CA TYR A 940 12.18 -1.82 -34.63
C TYR A 940 11.55 -3.24 -34.69
N PRO A 941 10.97 -3.70 -35.83
CA PRO A 941 10.53 -5.09 -36.02
C PRO A 941 11.63 -6.12 -35.82
N LYS A 942 12.86 -5.82 -36.22
CA LYS A 942 13.99 -6.74 -36.04
C LYS A 942 14.39 -6.89 -34.58
N LEU A 943 14.37 -5.81 -33.81
CA LEU A 943 14.59 -5.86 -32.36
C LEU A 943 13.50 -6.66 -31.64
N TYR A 944 12.24 -6.48 -32.05
CA TYR A 944 11.13 -7.25 -31.49
C TYR A 944 11.23 -8.75 -31.82
N LEU A 945 11.59 -9.09 -33.07
CA LEU A 945 11.84 -10.46 -33.48
C LEU A 945 13.03 -11.08 -32.71
N LEU A 946 14.10 -10.32 -32.45
CA LEU A 946 15.21 -10.78 -31.60
C LEU A 946 14.73 -11.13 -30.18
N GLY A 947 13.88 -10.30 -29.59
CA GLY A 947 13.27 -10.55 -28.28
C GLY A 947 12.47 -11.85 -28.26
N LEU A 948 11.59 -12.04 -29.25
CA LEU A 948 10.78 -13.27 -29.37
C LEU A 948 11.66 -14.52 -29.56
N LEU A 949 12.64 -14.47 -30.46
CA LEU A 949 13.54 -15.61 -30.72
C LEU A 949 14.37 -15.98 -29.50
N LYS A 950 14.76 -14.99 -28.68
CA LYS A 950 15.50 -15.21 -27.42
C LYS A 950 14.60 -15.84 -26.35
N ALA A 951 13.38 -15.33 -26.20
CA ALA A 951 12.39 -15.87 -25.26
C ALA A 951 12.00 -17.33 -25.57
N GLU A 952 12.00 -17.70 -26.85
CA GLU A 952 11.68 -19.07 -27.30
C GLU A 952 12.87 -20.03 -27.30
N GLY A 953 14.08 -19.56 -26.93
CA GLY A 953 15.29 -20.38 -26.96
C GLY A 953 15.76 -20.77 -28.36
N ASN A 954 15.27 -20.11 -29.42
CA ASN A 954 15.64 -20.38 -30.81
C ASN A 954 16.99 -19.71 -31.16
N SER A 955 18.04 -20.22 -30.50
CA SER A 955 19.41 -19.70 -30.55
C SER A 955 20.03 -19.67 -31.96
N ALA A 956 19.62 -20.58 -32.85
CA ALA A 956 20.11 -20.64 -34.22
C ALA A 956 19.60 -19.47 -35.07
N GLU A 957 18.29 -19.18 -35.03
CA GLU A 957 17.70 -18.08 -35.80
C GLU A 957 18.03 -16.72 -35.18
N TRP A 958 18.11 -16.66 -33.84
CA TRP A 958 18.60 -15.49 -33.11
C TRP A 958 20.04 -15.13 -33.53
N ALA A 959 20.95 -16.11 -33.58
CA ALA A 959 22.34 -15.88 -33.98
C ALA A 959 22.46 -15.47 -35.45
N LEU A 960 21.59 -15.98 -36.34
CA LEU A 960 21.55 -15.55 -37.73
C LEU A 960 21.12 -14.08 -37.86
N LEU A 961 20.08 -13.67 -37.12
CA LEU A 961 19.59 -12.30 -37.13
C LEU A 961 20.62 -11.33 -36.53
N MET A 962 21.27 -11.69 -35.42
CA MET A 962 22.34 -10.91 -34.78
C MET A 962 23.60 -10.78 -35.64
N ASN A 963 23.86 -11.72 -36.55
CA ASN A 963 25.00 -11.64 -37.47
C ASN A 963 24.62 -11.02 -38.82
N ALA A 964 23.35 -10.67 -39.05
CA ALA A 964 22.91 -9.99 -40.26
C ALA A 964 23.43 -8.55 -40.30
N GLU A 965 23.80 -8.09 -41.49
CA GLU A 965 24.19 -6.70 -41.68
C GLU A 965 22.98 -5.75 -41.55
N PRO A 966 23.19 -4.51 -41.07
CA PRO A 966 22.17 -3.47 -41.05
C PRO A 966 21.52 -3.32 -42.43
N ALA A 967 20.22 -3.04 -42.46
CA ALA A 967 19.57 -2.80 -43.75
C ALA A 967 20.07 -1.48 -44.36
N ALA A 968 20.12 -1.42 -45.69
CA ALA A 968 20.71 -0.29 -46.41
C ALA A 968 19.92 1.02 -46.26
N ASP A 969 18.68 0.95 -45.79
CA ASP A 969 17.73 2.05 -45.57
C ASP A 969 17.74 2.59 -44.14
N TRP A 970 18.56 2.04 -43.24
CA TRP A 970 18.67 2.52 -41.86
C TRP A 970 19.44 3.84 -41.76
N SER A 971 18.98 4.71 -40.88
CA SER A 971 19.69 5.94 -40.51
C SER A 971 21.02 5.63 -39.81
N ALA A 972 21.92 6.61 -39.77
CA ALA A 972 23.22 6.46 -39.12
C ALA A 972 23.08 6.08 -37.63
N ASP A 973 22.07 6.62 -36.96
CA ASP A 973 21.78 6.35 -35.54
C ASP A 973 21.24 4.92 -35.34
N GLU A 974 20.37 4.43 -36.23
CA GLU A 974 19.86 3.06 -36.19
C GLU A 974 20.95 2.01 -36.47
N VAL A 975 21.83 2.29 -37.43
CA VAL A 975 23.01 1.46 -37.70
C VAL A 975 23.95 1.44 -36.50
N GLN A 976 24.17 2.60 -35.87
CA GLN A 976 24.99 2.69 -34.67
C GLN A 976 24.38 1.89 -33.52
N TYR A 977 23.08 2.05 -33.25
CA TYR A 977 22.36 1.33 -32.20
C TYR A 977 22.41 -0.19 -32.39
N TRP A 978 22.18 -0.68 -33.61
CA TRP A 978 22.31 -2.10 -33.93
C TRP A 978 23.73 -2.63 -33.72
N ASN A 979 24.75 -1.86 -34.09
CA ASN A 979 26.15 -2.24 -33.89
C ASN A 979 26.54 -2.32 -32.41
N GLU A 980 26.00 -1.42 -31.58
CA GLU A 980 26.20 -1.42 -30.13
C GLU A 980 25.61 -2.69 -29.50
N ILE A 981 24.37 -3.07 -29.85
CA ILE A 981 23.74 -4.31 -29.38
C ILE A 981 24.54 -5.55 -29.81
N ARG A 982 24.96 -5.62 -31.09
CA ARG A 982 25.79 -6.74 -31.59
C ARG A 982 27.11 -6.88 -30.87
N TRP A 983 27.73 -5.77 -30.49
CA TRP A 983 29.01 -5.77 -29.79
C TRP A 983 28.86 -6.23 -28.33
N ILE A 984 27.83 -5.74 -27.63
CA ILE A 984 27.55 -6.11 -26.24
C ILE A 984 27.31 -7.62 -26.12
N GLU A 985 26.51 -8.19 -27.01
CA GLU A 985 26.21 -9.63 -27.03
C GLU A 985 27.47 -10.48 -27.31
N LYS A 986 28.36 -10.01 -28.20
CA LYS A 986 29.67 -10.68 -28.42
C LYS A 986 30.58 -10.58 -27.20
N ALA A 987 30.57 -9.47 -26.49
CA ALA A 987 31.34 -9.28 -25.28
C ALA A 987 30.80 -10.15 -24.12
N ALA A 988 29.47 -10.26 -24.00
CA ALA A 988 28.80 -11.14 -23.05
C ALA A 988 29.16 -12.62 -23.29
N ALA A 989 29.11 -13.08 -24.55
CA ALA A 989 29.49 -14.43 -24.93
C ALA A 989 30.98 -14.75 -24.64
N GLN A 990 31.87 -13.77 -24.79
CA GLN A 990 33.30 -13.93 -24.45
C GLN A 990 33.53 -14.01 -22.94
N TYR A 991 32.72 -13.29 -22.15
CA TYR A 991 32.77 -13.31 -20.69
C TYR A 991 32.36 -14.68 -20.12
N TYR A 992 31.26 -15.26 -20.61
CA TYR A 992 30.83 -16.61 -20.21
C TYR A 992 31.82 -17.74 -20.57
N ALA A 993 32.82 -17.45 -21.41
CA ALA A 993 33.83 -18.40 -21.84
C ALA A 993 35.17 -18.31 -21.06
N SER A 994 35.34 -17.40 -20.08
CA SER A 994 36.63 -17.19 -19.39
C SER A 994 36.60 -17.36 -17.87
N GLU A 995 37.42 -18.26 -17.33
CA GLU A 995 37.50 -18.60 -15.88
C GLU A 995 38.50 -17.72 -15.09
N SER A 996 38.57 -16.40 -15.27
CA SER A 996 39.57 -15.58 -14.56
C SER A 996 39.11 -14.16 -14.18
N THR A 997 39.06 -13.90 -12.87
CA THR A 997 38.65 -12.64 -12.22
C THR A 997 39.57 -11.43 -12.46
N ALA A 998 40.79 -11.65 -12.96
CA ALA A 998 41.75 -10.56 -13.19
C ALA A 998 41.54 -9.80 -14.52
N ARG A 999 40.77 -10.34 -15.47
CA ARG A 999 40.39 -9.64 -16.72
C ARG A 999 39.17 -8.73 -16.56
N ASP A 1000 38.34 -9.01 -15.55
CA ASP A 1000 37.02 -8.37 -15.36
C ASP A 1000 37.11 -6.87 -15.04
N GLN A 1001 38.12 -6.48 -14.25
CA GLN A 1001 38.40 -5.09 -13.91
C GLN A 1001 38.98 -4.30 -15.09
N GLN A 1002 39.78 -4.94 -15.95
CA GLN A 1002 40.34 -4.29 -17.14
C GLN A 1002 39.28 -4.07 -18.22
N PHE A 1003 38.36 -5.02 -18.38
CA PHE A 1003 37.23 -4.93 -19.31
C PHE A 1003 36.28 -3.79 -18.94
N LEU A 1004 35.88 -3.66 -17.66
CA LEU A 1004 35.08 -2.53 -17.16
C LEU A 1004 35.74 -1.16 -17.41
N VAL A 1005 37.06 -1.07 -17.25
CA VAL A 1005 37.82 0.17 -17.47
C VAL A 1005 37.95 0.51 -18.96
N GLU A 1006 37.96 -0.48 -19.86
CA GLU A 1006 37.86 -0.23 -21.31
C GLU A 1006 36.44 0.13 -21.75
N LEU A 1007 35.42 -0.49 -21.14
CA LEU A 1007 34.00 -0.19 -21.37
C LEU A 1007 33.69 1.28 -21.04
N LYS A 1008 34.08 1.72 -19.83
CA LYS A 1008 33.87 3.10 -19.35
C LYS A 1008 34.67 4.13 -20.15
N ARG A 1009 35.87 3.77 -20.63
CA ARG A 1009 36.72 4.69 -21.41
C ARG A 1009 36.23 4.90 -22.83
N ASN A 1010 35.66 3.86 -23.46
CA ASN A 1010 35.22 3.94 -24.84
C ASN A 1010 33.81 4.54 -25.01
N TYR A 1011 33.01 4.63 -23.94
CA TYR A 1011 31.58 4.98 -24.03
C TYR A 1011 31.07 5.99 -22.97
N ALA A 1012 31.95 6.76 -22.32
CA ALA A 1012 31.57 7.77 -21.32
C ALA A 1012 30.64 8.90 -21.84
N ASP A 1013 30.54 9.08 -23.16
CA ASP A 1013 29.86 10.22 -23.79
C ASP A 1013 28.65 9.81 -24.67
N LYS A 1014 28.01 8.65 -24.45
CA LYS A 1014 26.91 8.16 -25.32
C LYS A 1014 25.61 7.77 -24.59
N LEU A 1015 24.55 7.60 -25.39
CA LEU A 1015 23.10 7.56 -25.06
C LEU A 1015 22.73 6.89 -23.71
N PRO A 1016 21.70 7.40 -22.99
CA PRO A 1016 21.31 6.95 -21.65
C PRO A 1016 21.07 5.44 -21.47
N VAL A 1017 20.65 4.74 -22.53
CA VAL A 1017 20.47 3.27 -22.52
C VAL A 1017 21.80 2.54 -22.34
N THR A 1018 22.87 3.01 -22.99
CA THR A 1018 24.20 2.40 -22.92
C THR A 1018 24.79 2.54 -21.52
N GLN A 1019 24.55 3.68 -20.87
CA GLN A 1019 24.97 3.90 -19.47
C GLN A 1019 24.24 2.96 -18.50
N ARG A 1020 22.92 2.80 -18.63
CA ARG A 1020 22.12 1.84 -17.82
C ARG A 1020 22.64 0.41 -17.94
N MET A 1021 23.15 0.01 -19.09
CA MET A 1021 23.75 -1.32 -19.31
C MET A 1021 25.14 -1.46 -18.66
N ILE A 1022 25.99 -0.43 -18.74
CA ILE A 1022 27.30 -0.40 -18.07
C ILE A 1022 27.12 -0.54 -16.55
N ASP A 1023 26.13 0.16 -16.00
CA ASP A 1023 25.81 0.14 -14.57
C ASP A 1023 25.25 -1.23 -14.12
N GLY A 1024 24.45 -1.89 -14.97
CA GLY A 1024 23.96 -3.25 -14.75
C GLY A 1024 25.10 -4.29 -14.69
N TRP A 1025 26.08 -4.16 -15.59
CA TRP A 1025 27.28 -5.02 -15.61
C TRP A 1025 28.19 -4.78 -14.40
N GLU A 1026 28.32 -3.54 -13.95
CA GLU A 1026 29.08 -3.20 -12.74
C GLU A 1026 28.46 -3.83 -11.48
N LYS A 1027 27.12 -3.82 -11.38
CA LYS A 1027 26.39 -4.50 -10.30
C LYS A 1027 26.60 -6.02 -10.32
N PHE A 1028 26.54 -6.63 -11.50
CA PHE A 1028 26.77 -8.07 -11.68
C PHE A 1028 28.22 -8.48 -11.32
N LEU A 1029 29.22 -7.75 -11.79
CA LEU A 1029 30.64 -8.03 -11.51
C LEU A 1029 31.05 -7.73 -10.06
N SER A 1030 30.29 -6.89 -9.35
CA SER A 1030 30.47 -6.64 -7.91
C SER A 1030 29.89 -7.72 -6.99
N GLY A 1031 29.23 -8.75 -7.56
CA GLY A 1031 28.64 -9.86 -6.81
C GLY A 1031 27.29 -9.54 -6.17
N SER A 1032 26.60 -8.48 -6.61
CA SER A 1032 25.24 -8.16 -6.15
C SER A 1032 24.22 -9.12 -6.79
N THR A 1033 23.34 -9.71 -5.98
CA THR A 1033 22.31 -10.68 -6.42
C THR A 1033 21.13 -10.05 -7.15
N ALA A 1034 21.09 -8.73 -7.31
CA ALA A 1034 20.03 -7.98 -7.97
C ALA A 1034 20.41 -7.59 -9.42
N TYR A 1035 20.87 -8.56 -10.22
CA TYR A 1035 21.01 -8.36 -11.65
C TYR A 1035 19.71 -8.74 -12.36
N VAL A 1036 19.03 -7.74 -12.93
CA VAL A 1036 17.95 -7.92 -13.91
C VAL A 1036 18.55 -7.61 -15.29
N GLU A 1037 18.41 -8.55 -16.22
CA GLU A 1037 18.93 -8.38 -17.59
C GLU A 1037 18.29 -7.13 -18.23
N PRO A 1038 19.08 -6.19 -18.78
CA PRO A 1038 18.53 -5.04 -19.47
C PRO A 1038 17.70 -5.53 -20.67
N THR A 1039 16.39 -5.28 -20.66
CA THR A 1039 15.53 -5.62 -21.78
C THR A 1039 15.87 -4.69 -22.96
N PHE A 1040 16.29 -5.27 -24.09
CA PHE A 1040 16.72 -4.56 -25.31
C PHE A 1040 15.53 -3.97 -26.11
N LEU A 1041 14.63 -3.24 -25.46
CA LEU A 1041 13.52 -2.55 -26.14
C LEU A 1041 13.63 -1.04 -25.93
N PRO A 1042 13.51 -0.21 -26.99
CA PRO A 1042 13.53 1.25 -26.87
C PRO A 1042 12.45 1.77 -25.91
N ASP A 1043 12.77 2.83 -25.16
CA ASP A 1043 11.86 3.48 -24.21
C ASP A 1043 10.52 3.81 -24.90
N GLY A 1044 9.42 3.27 -24.36
CA GLY A 1044 8.06 3.40 -24.92
C GLY A 1044 7.35 2.09 -25.30
N MET A 1045 7.83 0.93 -24.85
CA MET A 1045 7.11 -0.37 -24.97
C MET A 1045 6.91 -1.10 -23.65
N GLY A 1046 7.35 -0.52 -22.54
CA GLY A 1046 7.14 -1.06 -21.20
C GLY A 1046 5.75 -0.78 -20.64
N SER A 1047 4.68 -0.93 -21.43
CA SER A 1047 3.31 -0.99 -20.92
C SER A 1047 2.34 -1.30 -22.05
N ASN A 1048 1.64 -2.44 -21.94
CA ASN A 1048 0.47 -2.89 -22.70
C ASN A 1048 0.73 -3.98 -23.77
N GLY A 1049 0.66 -5.24 -23.33
CA GLY A 1049 0.60 -6.43 -24.17
C GLY A 1049 0.77 -7.72 -23.36
N ARG A 1050 -0.29 -8.12 -22.65
CA ARG A 1050 -0.52 -9.28 -21.76
C ARG A 1050 0.47 -10.48 -21.76
N ALA A 1051 0.71 -10.93 -20.51
CA ALA A 1051 0.84 -12.32 -20.03
C ALA A 1051 1.97 -13.17 -20.65
N ASN A 1052 2.98 -13.59 -19.90
CA ASN A 1052 2.78 -14.42 -18.71
C ASN A 1052 3.43 -13.84 -17.45
N ASP A 1053 2.56 -13.59 -16.49
CA ASP A 1053 2.85 -13.48 -15.07
C ASP A 1053 3.28 -14.86 -14.54
N ASN A 1054 4.46 -15.32 -14.99
CA ASN A 1054 5.14 -16.51 -14.46
C ASN A 1054 6.47 -16.16 -13.79
N SER A 1055 6.87 -14.89 -13.77
CA SER A 1055 7.93 -14.44 -12.89
C SER A 1055 7.31 -13.92 -11.61
N LEU A 1056 7.54 -14.62 -10.51
CA LEU A 1056 7.07 -14.35 -9.12
C LEU A 1056 5.94 -15.27 -8.61
N LEU A 1057 5.90 -16.54 -9.06
CA LEU A 1057 5.51 -17.60 -8.13
C LEU A 1057 6.72 -17.86 -7.25
N ALA A 1058 6.55 -17.80 -5.92
CA ALA A 1058 7.47 -18.42 -4.97
C ALA A 1058 7.82 -19.81 -5.54
N GLU A 1059 9.10 -20.02 -5.83
CA GLU A 1059 9.54 -21.05 -6.76
C GLU A 1059 9.31 -22.46 -6.18
N ASN A 1060 8.08 -22.93 -6.28
CA ASN A 1060 7.65 -24.26 -5.90
C ASN A 1060 8.33 -25.26 -6.85
N LEU A 1061 9.06 -26.22 -6.29
CA LEU A 1061 9.71 -27.29 -7.06
C LEU A 1061 8.69 -28.14 -7.85
N VAL A 1062 7.43 -28.14 -7.41
CA VAL A 1062 6.29 -28.84 -8.00
C VAL A 1062 5.05 -27.94 -7.88
N SER A 1063 4.24 -27.82 -8.92
CA SER A 1063 2.99 -27.05 -8.97
C SER A 1063 1.86 -27.86 -9.62
N LEU A 1064 0.61 -27.45 -9.43
CA LEU A 1064 -0.56 -28.05 -10.07
C LEU A 1064 -1.56 -27.01 -10.56
N TYR A 1065 -2.13 -27.20 -11.76
CA TYR A 1065 -3.19 -26.34 -12.30
C TYR A 1065 -4.01 -27.04 -13.41
N PRO A 1066 -5.30 -26.72 -13.59
CA PRO A 1066 -6.11 -25.85 -12.73
C PRO A 1066 -6.47 -26.52 -11.40
N ASN A 1067 -6.64 -25.71 -10.36
CA ASN A 1067 -7.19 -26.14 -9.07
C ASN A 1067 -8.21 -25.08 -8.60
N PRO A 1068 -9.52 -25.38 -8.60
CA PRO A 1068 -10.13 -26.70 -8.78
C PRO A 1068 -10.02 -27.30 -10.19
N ALA A 1069 -9.87 -28.63 -10.29
CA ALA A 1069 -9.80 -29.40 -11.52
C ALA A 1069 -11.18 -29.99 -11.90
N ARG A 1070 -11.47 -30.11 -13.20
CA ARG A 1070 -12.70 -30.76 -13.72
C ARG A 1070 -12.44 -32.10 -14.39
N GLU A 1071 -11.60 -32.18 -15.41
CA GLU A 1071 -11.36 -33.43 -16.15
C GLU A 1071 -9.91 -33.88 -16.04
N SER A 1072 -8.99 -32.92 -16.08
CA SER A 1072 -7.56 -33.12 -15.86
C SER A 1072 -6.96 -31.97 -15.05
N LEU A 1073 -5.78 -32.24 -14.50
CA LEU A 1073 -4.88 -31.23 -13.94
C LEU A 1073 -3.46 -31.48 -14.44
N GLN A 1074 -2.73 -30.42 -14.72
CA GLN A 1074 -1.31 -30.46 -15.03
C GLN A 1074 -0.52 -30.43 -13.73
N LEU A 1075 0.37 -31.40 -13.57
CA LEU A 1075 1.41 -31.42 -12.56
C LEU A 1075 2.70 -30.94 -13.23
N GLU A 1076 3.27 -29.84 -12.78
CA GLU A 1076 4.55 -29.34 -13.28
C GLU A 1076 5.63 -29.40 -12.21
N TRP A 1077 6.89 -29.52 -12.60
CA TRP A 1077 8.04 -29.51 -11.70
C TRP A 1077 9.30 -28.98 -12.41
N ASN A 1078 10.24 -28.47 -11.63
CA ASN A 1078 11.54 -28.00 -12.13
C ASN A 1078 12.67 -28.91 -11.61
N PHE A 1079 13.05 -29.91 -12.42
CA PHE A 1079 14.04 -30.90 -11.98
C PHE A 1079 15.45 -30.34 -11.84
N GLU A 1080 15.84 -29.36 -12.68
CA GLU A 1080 17.18 -28.75 -12.64
C GLU A 1080 17.40 -28.03 -11.31
N LYS A 1081 16.36 -27.32 -10.86
CA LYS A 1081 16.36 -26.62 -9.59
C LYS A 1081 16.26 -27.56 -8.40
N ALA A 1082 15.45 -28.63 -8.52
CA ALA A 1082 15.33 -29.66 -7.48
C ALA A 1082 16.55 -30.60 -7.40
N LYS A 1083 17.49 -30.50 -8.37
CA LYS A 1083 18.63 -31.41 -8.57
C LYS A 1083 18.21 -32.88 -8.63
N TRP A 1084 17.05 -33.16 -9.21
CA TRP A 1084 16.56 -34.52 -9.35
C TRP A 1084 17.31 -35.26 -10.47
N THR A 1085 17.70 -36.49 -10.19
CA THR A 1085 18.50 -37.34 -11.10
C THR A 1085 17.84 -38.68 -11.38
N GLU A 1086 16.64 -38.90 -10.85
CA GLU A 1086 15.88 -40.16 -10.92
C GLU A 1086 14.40 -39.87 -11.15
N ASN A 1087 13.69 -40.85 -11.70
CA ASN A 1087 12.26 -40.76 -11.99
C ASN A 1087 11.45 -40.42 -10.74
N LEU A 1088 10.32 -39.74 -10.94
CA LEU A 1088 9.45 -39.25 -9.88
C LEU A 1088 8.33 -40.24 -9.60
N GLN A 1089 8.14 -40.59 -8.34
CA GLN A 1089 6.98 -41.34 -7.89
C GLN A 1089 5.87 -40.37 -7.49
N VAL A 1090 4.77 -40.35 -8.25
CA VAL A 1090 3.58 -39.54 -7.95
C VAL A 1090 2.49 -40.45 -7.39
N GLU A 1091 2.02 -40.15 -6.18
CA GLU A 1091 0.96 -40.87 -5.48
C GLU A 1091 -0.19 -39.91 -5.16
N VAL A 1092 -1.42 -40.28 -5.52
CA VAL A 1092 -2.62 -39.48 -5.28
C VAL A 1092 -3.47 -40.17 -4.21
N PHE A 1093 -3.87 -39.43 -3.19
CA PHE A 1093 -4.66 -39.91 -2.06
C PHE A 1093 -6.00 -39.17 -1.97
N GLY A 1094 -7.07 -39.88 -1.63
CA GLY A 1094 -8.32 -39.27 -1.16
C GLY A 1094 -8.16 -38.74 0.27
N LEU A 1095 -9.12 -37.91 0.73
CA LEU A 1095 -9.13 -37.34 2.09
C LEU A 1095 -9.09 -38.37 3.23
N ASN A 1096 -9.56 -39.59 2.98
CA ASN A 1096 -9.50 -40.71 3.94
C ASN A 1096 -8.13 -41.44 3.96
N GLY A 1097 -7.14 -40.95 3.20
CA GLY A 1097 -5.82 -41.55 3.08
C GLY A 1097 -5.75 -42.74 2.12
N GLN A 1098 -6.83 -43.07 1.40
CA GLN A 1098 -6.82 -44.13 0.39
C GLN A 1098 -5.99 -43.70 -0.83
N LEU A 1099 -5.06 -44.56 -1.25
CA LEU A 1099 -4.31 -44.38 -2.50
C LEU A 1099 -5.25 -44.59 -3.71
N ILE A 1100 -5.36 -43.58 -4.55
CA ILE A 1100 -6.24 -43.52 -5.72
C ILE A 1100 -5.46 -43.80 -6.99
N GLN A 1101 -4.27 -43.25 -7.12
CA GLN A 1101 -3.38 -43.52 -8.26
C GLN A 1101 -1.93 -43.43 -7.84
N SER A 1102 -1.07 -44.26 -8.46
CA SER A 1102 0.39 -44.18 -8.33
C SER A 1102 1.01 -44.32 -9.71
N LEU A 1103 1.96 -43.47 -10.03
CA LEU A 1103 2.59 -43.41 -11.35
C LEU A 1103 4.05 -42.96 -11.23
N GLU A 1104 4.90 -43.53 -12.08
CA GLU A 1104 6.33 -43.19 -12.18
C GLU A 1104 6.53 -42.32 -13.42
N LEU A 1105 7.12 -41.13 -13.24
CA LEU A 1105 7.32 -40.12 -14.29
C LEU A 1105 8.79 -39.89 -14.58
N ASP A 1106 9.10 -39.66 -15.85
CA ASP A 1106 10.42 -39.17 -16.25
C ASP A 1106 10.61 -37.76 -15.69
N TYR A 1107 11.58 -37.59 -14.80
CA TYR A 1107 11.87 -36.32 -14.15
C TYR A 1107 12.27 -35.22 -15.15
N THR A 1108 12.72 -35.56 -16.35
CA THR A 1108 13.11 -34.58 -17.39
C THR A 1108 11.92 -33.97 -18.14
N ALA A 1109 10.72 -34.52 -17.97
CA ALA A 1109 9.54 -34.07 -18.71
C ALA A 1109 9.00 -32.69 -18.24
N ASN A 1110 9.38 -32.24 -17.03
CA ASN A 1110 8.95 -31.00 -16.35
C ASN A 1110 7.43 -30.82 -16.16
N ARG A 1111 6.60 -31.63 -16.80
CA ARG A 1111 5.14 -31.61 -16.66
C ARG A 1111 4.50 -32.95 -17.01
N TYR A 1112 3.33 -33.19 -16.43
CA TYR A 1112 2.49 -34.36 -16.72
C TYR A 1112 1.01 -34.01 -16.53
N GLU A 1113 0.17 -34.41 -17.48
CA GLU A 1113 -1.28 -34.25 -17.36
C GLU A 1113 -1.90 -35.45 -16.65
N LEU A 1114 -2.51 -35.19 -15.50
CA LEU A 1114 -3.18 -36.18 -14.66
C LEU A 1114 -4.69 -36.15 -14.96
N ASN A 1115 -5.20 -37.20 -15.59
CA ASN A 1115 -6.65 -37.35 -15.81
C ASN A 1115 -7.34 -37.74 -14.49
N CYS A 1116 -8.30 -36.90 -14.08
CA CYS A 1116 -9.10 -37.08 -12.87
C CYS A 1116 -10.60 -37.17 -13.16
N GLU A 1117 -11.02 -37.30 -14.42
CA GLU A 1117 -12.43 -37.34 -14.85
C GLU A 1117 -13.22 -38.46 -14.15
N SER A 1118 -12.58 -39.61 -13.95
CA SER A 1118 -13.18 -40.78 -13.29
C SER A 1118 -13.23 -40.69 -11.76
N TRP A 1119 -12.69 -39.62 -11.16
CA TRP A 1119 -12.61 -39.45 -9.72
C TRP A 1119 -13.85 -38.70 -9.20
N PRO A 1120 -14.44 -39.11 -8.06
CA PRO A 1120 -15.54 -38.37 -7.44
C PRO A 1120 -15.17 -36.90 -7.15
N ALA A 1121 -16.15 -35.99 -7.14
CA ALA A 1121 -15.91 -34.64 -6.63
C ALA A 1121 -15.46 -34.69 -5.16
N GLY A 1122 -14.45 -33.89 -4.82
CA GLY A 1122 -13.85 -33.91 -3.49
C GLY A 1122 -12.43 -33.35 -3.45
N HIS A 1123 -11.79 -33.41 -2.27
CA HIS A 1123 -10.39 -33.01 -2.10
C HIS A 1123 -9.46 -34.20 -2.21
N TYR A 1124 -8.30 -33.96 -2.82
CA TYR A 1124 -7.28 -34.96 -3.11
C TYR A 1124 -5.91 -34.42 -2.68
N LYS A 1125 -5.02 -35.30 -2.23
CA LYS A 1125 -3.62 -34.99 -1.96
C LYS A 1125 -2.72 -35.69 -2.97
N ILE A 1126 -1.78 -34.97 -3.58
CA ILE A 1126 -0.76 -35.53 -4.47
C ILE A 1126 0.57 -35.47 -3.76
N ARG A 1127 1.26 -36.60 -3.66
CA ARG A 1127 2.63 -36.70 -3.18
C ARG A 1127 3.54 -36.98 -4.37
N VAL A 1128 4.57 -36.17 -4.55
CA VAL A 1128 5.61 -36.38 -5.55
C VAL A 1128 6.92 -36.69 -4.81
N SER A 1129 7.51 -37.85 -5.09
CA SER A 1129 8.69 -38.36 -4.39
C SER A 1129 9.81 -38.64 -5.40
N GLY A 1130 10.89 -37.87 -5.30
CA GLY A 1130 12.21 -38.20 -5.85
C GLY A 1130 13.24 -38.19 -4.71
N PRO A 1131 14.44 -37.60 -4.90
CA PRO A 1131 15.39 -37.34 -3.81
C PRO A 1131 14.82 -36.45 -2.68
N THR A 1132 13.81 -35.63 -3.01
CA THR A 1132 13.01 -34.83 -2.07
C THR A 1132 11.53 -35.11 -2.27
N GLN A 1133 10.74 -35.03 -1.20
CA GLN A 1133 9.30 -35.29 -1.23
C GLN A 1133 8.51 -33.98 -1.16
N SER A 1134 7.57 -33.79 -2.09
CA SER A 1134 6.61 -32.66 -2.09
C SER A 1134 5.19 -33.19 -1.97
N THR A 1135 4.33 -32.49 -1.24
CA THR A 1135 2.90 -32.85 -1.12
C THR A 1135 2.05 -31.62 -1.43
N LEU A 1136 1.12 -31.77 -2.37
CA LEU A 1136 0.17 -30.75 -2.80
C LEU A 1136 -1.27 -31.23 -2.59
N SER A 1137 -2.23 -30.33 -2.60
CA SER A 1137 -3.66 -30.66 -2.53
C SER A 1137 -4.44 -29.97 -3.64
N PHE A 1138 -5.46 -30.63 -4.16
CA PHE A 1138 -6.36 -30.03 -5.15
C PHE A 1138 -7.81 -30.46 -4.94
N VAL A 1139 -8.75 -29.68 -5.49
CA VAL A 1139 -10.20 -29.95 -5.45
C VAL A 1139 -10.65 -30.43 -6.82
N LYS A 1140 -11.32 -31.59 -6.88
CA LYS A 1140 -12.05 -32.08 -8.05
C LYS A 1140 -13.50 -31.59 -7.96
N LEU A 1141 -13.95 -30.84 -8.97
CA LEU A 1141 -15.36 -30.45 -9.13
C LEU A 1141 -16.15 -31.56 -9.85
N ASP A 1142 -17.48 -31.57 -9.70
CA ASP A 1142 -18.39 -32.45 -10.47
C ASP A 1142 -18.27 -32.23 -11.99
#